data_AF-A0AB33VF47-F1
#
_entry.id   AF-A0AB33VF47-F1
#
_cell.length_a   1.000
_cell.length_b   1.000
_cell.length_c   1.000
_cell.angle_alpha   90.00
_cell.angle_beta   90.00
_cell.angle_gamma   90.00
#
_symmetry.space_group_name_H-M   'P 1'
#
loop_
_entity.id
_entity.type
_entity.pdbx_description
1 polymer ?
#
loop_
_entity_poly.entity_id
_entity_poly.type
_entity_poly.pdbx_seq_one_letter_code
_entity_poly.pdbx_strand_id
1 'polypeptide(L)'
;MVGAISQTSRPNFPYFVHQFIQKSWFRILGRDSSVYAAFGLFLVFLTCPVSPTSLLEVRGRAATAAKTEASALSPDAVDLLTLYQLTTSGGYEGRRIRAVPSADDKLYLPSISMEGCAHPKGDLLVGKPPYDKENLLPIPAERVGTAAQGNATGRFLDQCFAIQYSYTGFDDGSRAEDMLHSKGMLIIPPPGYWSSAHEHMDLACSTEDLKVLSRWKHGRDRAGVPETMLSTGSLRVKDILMPGRLGALPIPELRKRNMDTDGDEAFVYAGYPKLAAHIRRVMEDRDHRRGTEHVFKPPKTASPAFDEQGQYQAGRAREILAEQRGGQLVGSASNAATRFLSQPDALRRAMALNMMFGTYDGTERHLRNGLRALLEGREHAPALQDLQALAYRSINRAHLPEAREVAVQLHALTTQLGAAETRPMPPLSAELARRFGPLAEAWSEAKDTPARIHAILDHYPVCRLSPEQFPKGQPGYVEGEPELTMRNLFTLAVKVGTDALKSDTGTELFASLIERCEIVERSFPDRVRHVPHTKQTARAFRDDRFDPERALAALEPIPTLAAGVMEDAVASLQQAGLLVARLAPAERLRTVSPMALDRAAMLLNERAHTAAEQITPLLQTNLHAWVGADLGADTVYLAGLEHAVKSASSLREKLGYAITSKQQPDLQEVIPQISDALRYSIVLPPDTFAPASRRILAGLEKRGHSMTARTNHFNHEGTPFGALSVTLQDPGGSFLWEIQFHTEQTFALKVRYHNLYKQAQRERHQGMSPDALRALLRPAWQDFRAVTMPAGCEEIEDWRQASLYAAPPLHPELEAQGAQAIAAYLRPLARRLSAQAHRIEAQVSPKLRPVLEKLGGKLREDKPGNWRNFIFKKDRSIARKIAQRQRTDERLTPESAAARIRDALRYEVVLPAEGFGKAVDTILKTLGRHGLKAMRLKNAFTRQDTTYAGVNVTLRLAEAQALGDFEIQFHTAHSLSTKLRMHKDYEKVRELPPAGTRNAPDDASADFDAERERRLKKMRDAAALVERPQGIETLIPFDHYLDAQ
;
A
#
# COMPACT_ATOMS: atom_id res chain seq x y z
N MET A 1 -22.50 -25.11 -58.75
CA MET A 1 -23.91 -25.56 -58.63
C MET A 1 -24.15 -25.78 -57.15
N VAL A 2 -24.66 -24.83 -56.37
CA VAL A 2 -26.02 -24.23 -56.34
C VAL A 2 -27.11 -25.28 -56.11
N GLY A 3 -27.80 -25.13 -54.96
CA GLY A 3 -29.15 -25.63 -54.66
C GLY A 3 -29.20 -26.46 -53.37
N ALA A 4 -30.07 -26.23 -52.38
CA ALA A 4 -31.10 -25.21 -52.17
C ALA A 4 -31.53 -25.20 -50.67
N ILE A 5 -31.63 -23.99 -50.12
CA ILE A 5 -32.67 -23.40 -49.24
C ILE A 5 -33.52 -24.33 -48.33
N SER A 6 -33.56 -24.03 -47.03
CA SER A 6 -34.83 -23.88 -46.29
C SER A 6 -34.63 -23.11 -44.97
N GLN A 7 -35.40 -22.03 -44.81
CA GLN A 7 -35.53 -21.20 -43.61
C GLN A 7 -36.52 -21.83 -42.62
N THR A 8 -36.24 -21.77 -41.32
CA THR A 8 -37.28 -21.61 -40.29
C THR A 8 -36.77 -20.78 -39.09
N SER A 9 -37.32 -19.57 -39.00
CA SER A 9 -37.67 -18.82 -37.77
C SER A 9 -36.90 -19.11 -36.47
N ARG A 10 -35.98 -18.20 -36.08
CA ARG A 10 -35.58 -18.00 -34.68
C ARG A 10 -36.20 -16.68 -34.17
N PRO A 11 -36.83 -16.64 -32.99
CA PRO A 11 -37.20 -15.37 -32.38
C PRO A 11 -35.95 -14.62 -31.91
N ASN A 12 -35.97 -13.30 -32.13
CA ASN A 12 -34.95 -12.34 -31.70
C ASN A 12 -34.77 -12.35 -30.18
N PHE A 13 -33.81 -13.13 -29.67
CA PHE A 13 -33.29 -13.00 -28.30
C PHE A 13 -31.75 -12.82 -28.16
N PRO A 14 -30.92 -12.53 -29.19
CA PRO A 14 -29.48 -12.47 -28.99
C PRO A 14 -28.96 -11.12 -28.45
N TYR A 15 -29.77 -10.05 -28.40
CA TYR A 15 -29.25 -8.71 -28.08
C TYR A 15 -29.13 -8.40 -26.58
N PHE A 16 -29.94 -9.01 -25.72
CA PHE A 16 -29.94 -8.71 -24.28
C PHE A 16 -28.86 -9.52 -23.52
N VAL A 17 -28.63 -10.78 -23.88
CA VAL A 17 -27.64 -11.66 -23.24
C VAL A 17 -26.21 -11.22 -23.59
N HIS A 18 -25.97 -10.78 -24.83
CA HIS A 18 -24.64 -10.33 -25.26
C HIS A 18 -24.22 -9.01 -24.60
N GLN A 19 -25.15 -8.06 -24.38
CA GLN A 19 -24.84 -6.82 -23.67
C GLN A 19 -24.73 -6.99 -22.15
N PHE A 20 -25.53 -7.88 -21.52
CA PHE A 20 -25.46 -8.11 -20.08
C PHE A 20 -24.18 -8.87 -19.69
N ILE A 21 -23.74 -9.82 -20.52
CA ILE A 21 -22.48 -10.55 -20.32
C ILE A 21 -21.28 -9.65 -20.61
N GLN A 22 -21.26 -8.88 -21.71
CA GLN A 22 -20.13 -8.00 -22.02
C GLN A 22 -20.00 -6.81 -21.04
N LYS A 23 -21.08 -6.15 -20.62
CA LYS A 23 -20.98 -5.00 -19.70
C LYS A 23 -20.70 -5.43 -18.25
N SER A 24 -21.15 -6.61 -17.84
CA SER A 24 -20.82 -7.15 -16.51
C SER A 24 -19.39 -7.70 -16.47
N TRP A 25 -18.90 -8.34 -17.53
CA TRP A 25 -17.53 -8.87 -17.59
C TRP A 25 -16.45 -7.80 -17.81
N PHE A 26 -16.70 -6.76 -18.61
CA PHE A 26 -15.71 -5.68 -18.79
C PHE A 26 -15.56 -4.79 -17.54
N ARG A 27 -16.54 -4.77 -16.62
CA ARG A 27 -16.37 -4.18 -15.28
C ARG A 27 -15.63 -5.10 -14.30
N ILE A 28 -15.67 -6.42 -14.53
CA ILE A 28 -14.99 -7.43 -13.70
C ILE A 28 -13.51 -7.63 -14.10
N LEU A 29 -13.12 -7.30 -15.33
CA LEU A 29 -11.73 -7.43 -15.82
C LEU A 29 -11.06 -6.11 -16.23
N GLY A 30 -11.76 -4.97 -16.14
CA GLY A 30 -11.30 -3.68 -16.68
C GLY A 30 -10.65 -2.71 -15.69
N ARG A 31 -10.49 -3.07 -14.42
CA ARG A 31 -9.65 -2.33 -13.47
C ARG A 31 -8.90 -3.31 -12.59
N ASP A 32 -7.58 -3.18 -12.63
CA ASP A 32 -6.62 -3.77 -11.71
C ASP A 32 -6.35 -5.28 -11.84
N SER A 33 -5.57 -5.63 -12.87
CA SER A 33 -4.71 -6.82 -12.89
C SER A 33 -3.73 -6.86 -11.69
N SER A 34 -3.57 -5.76 -10.96
CA SER A 34 -2.84 -5.66 -9.70
C SER A 34 -3.58 -6.30 -8.50
N VAL A 35 -4.89 -6.57 -8.61
CA VAL A 35 -5.69 -7.15 -7.54
C VAL A 35 -5.47 -8.67 -7.44
N TYR A 36 -5.37 -9.41 -8.55
CA TYR A 36 -5.08 -10.85 -8.50
C TYR A 36 -3.63 -11.20 -8.16
N ALA A 37 -2.67 -10.34 -8.51
CA ALA A 37 -1.28 -10.47 -8.03
C ALA A 37 -1.14 -10.08 -6.55
N ALA A 38 -1.99 -9.19 -6.04
CA ALA A 38 -2.05 -8.83 -4.62
C ALA A 38 -2.73 -9.90 -3.74
N PHE A 39 -3.68 -10.67 -4.28
CA PHE A 39 -4.42 -11.68 -3.52
C PHE A 39 -3.61 -12.96 -3.22
N GLY A 40 -2.60 -13.29 -4.03
CA GLY A 40 -1.66 -14.39 -3.75
C GLY A 40 -0.73 -14.14 -2.54
N LEU A 41 -0.67 -12.88 -2.06
CA LEU A 41 0.19 -12.44 -0.95
C LEU A 41 -0.55 -12.35 0.41
N PHE A 42 -1.87 -12.54 0.44
CA PHE A 42 -2.73 -12.20 1.60
C PHE A 42 -3.38 -13.39 2.32
N LEU A 43 -3.16 -14.63 1.84
CA LEU A 43 -3.80 -15.83 2.38
C LEU A 43 -2.85 -16.60 3.31
N VAL A 44 -2.51 -16.00 4.44
CA VAL A 44 -1.35 -16.47 5.20
C VAL A 44 -1.50 -15.95 6.65
N PHE A 45 -1.32 -16.74 7.74
CA PHE A 45 -0.85 -16.39 9.14
C PHE A 45 -1.56 -17.19 10.29
N LEU A 46 -1.11 -18.43 10.60
CA LEU A 46 -1.28 -19.16 11.88
C LEU A 46 0.08 -19.73 12.35
N THR A 47 0.58 -19.39 13.54
CA THR A 47 1.93 -19.77 14.00
C THR A 47 2.01 -20.15 15.48
N CYS A 48 2.84 -21.15 15.82
CA CYS A 48 3.01 -21.69 17.18
C CYS A 48 4.07 -20.95 18.02
N PRO A 49 3.94 -20.97 19.36
CA PRO A 49 4.97 -20.47 20.28
C PRO A 49 6.22 -21.35 20.25
N VAL A 50 7.42 -20.76 20.19
CA VAL A 50 8.68 -21.44 20.49
C VAL A 50 9.15 -20.99 21.87
N SER A 51 9.35 -21.95 22.79
CA SER A 51 9.79 -21.66 24.17
C SER A 51 11.25 -21.16 24.23
N PRO A 52 11.57 -20.24 25.17
CA PRO A 52 12.84 -19.50 25.22
C PRO A 52 14.09 -20.32 25.59
N THR A 53 13.98 -21.62 25.86
CA THR A 53 15.10 -22.48 26.26
C THR A 53 15.87 -23.11 25.09
N SER A 54 15.53 -22.81 23.83
CA SER A 54 16.18 -23.44 22.65
C SER A 54 17.11 -22.53 21.83
N LEU A 55 17.29 -21.27 22.21
CA LEU A 55 18.09 -20.28 21.47
C LEU A 55 19.61 -20.32 21.78
N LEU A 56 20.05 -21.07 22.78
CA LEU A 56 21.46 -21.12 23.18
C LEU A 56 22.31 -22.19 22.45
N GLU A 57 21.69 -23.16 21.78
CA GLU A 57 22.42 -24.26 21.10
C GLU A 57 22.49 -24.14 19.57
N VAL A 58 21.92 -23.08 18.98
CA VAL A 58 22.05 -22.79 17.53
C VAL A 58 23.41 -22.15 17.18
N ARG A 59 24.26 -21.89 18.17
CA ARG A 59 25.62 -21.33 17.97
C ARG A 59 26.64 -22.27 17.32
N GLY A 60 26.31 -23.56 17.14
CA GLY A 60 27.19 -24.53 16.49
C GLY A 60 26.85 -24.76 15.01
N ARG A 61 27.67 -24.20 14.10
CA ARG A 61 27.76 -24.45 12.63
C ARG A 61 27.05 -23.50 11.65
N ALA A 62 26.51 -22.35 12.07
CA ALA A 62 26.20 -21.27 11.10
C ALA A 62 27.48 -20.64 10.50
N ALA A 63 28.61 -20.72 11.22
CA ALA A 63 29.86 -20.07 10.86
C ALA A 63 30.68 -20.73 9.72
N THR A 64 30.28 -21.89 9.19
CA THR A 64 31.14 -22.67 8.27
C THR A 64 30.53 -23.04 6.92
N ALA A 65 29.23 -22.82 6.69
CA ALA A 65 28.62 -23.08 5.38
C ALA A 65 28.39 -21.80 4.53
N ALA A 66 28.41 -20.61 5.13
CA ALA A 66 28.35 -19.33 4.42
C ALA A 66 29.71 -18.86 3.86
N LYS A 67 30.75 -19.70 3.92
CA LYS A 67 32.13 -19.36 3.54
C LYS A 67 32.56 -19.80 2.14
N THR A 68 31.65 -20.36 1.34
CA THR A 68 31.95 -20.71 -0.05
C THR A 68 30.85 -20.13 -0.93
N GLU A 69 31.25 -19.15 -1.76
CA GLU A 69 30.44 -18.41 -2.75
C GLU A 69 29.68 -17.15 -2.31
N ALA A 70 30.00 -16.56 -1.15
CA ALA A 70 29.92 -15.10 -1.04
C ALA A 70 31.13 -14.48 -1.76
N SER A 71 31.14 -14.54 -3.10
CA SER A 71 31.97 -13.59 -3.87
C SER A 71 31.57 -12.20 -3.37
N ALA A 72 32.55 -11.38 -2.99
CA ALA A 72 32.33 -10.07 -2.39
C ALA A 72 31.35 -9.23 -3.23
N LEU A 73 30.07 -9.26 -2.85
CA LEU A 73 29.06 -8.40 -3.43
C LEU A 73 29.45 -6.98 -3.02
N SER A 74 29.91 -6.20 -3.99
CA SER A 74 30.13 -4.77 -3.77
C SER A 74 28.84 -4.16 -3.23
N PRO A 75 28.88 -3.27 -2.21
CA PRO A 75 27.72 -2.53 -1.74
C PRO A 75 26.94 -1.83 -2.86
N ASP A 76 27.62 -1.53 -3.98
CA ASP A 76 27.03 -0.91 -5.18
C ASP A 76 26.21 -1.87 -6.07
N ALA A 77 26.26 -3.18 -5.81
CA ALA A 77 25.64 -4.23 -6.63
C ALA A 77 24.32 -4.80 -6.08
N VAL A 78 23.97 -4.50 -4.82
CA VAL A 78 22.75 -5.01 -4.16
C VAL A 78 21.68 -3.93 -4.16
N ASP A 79 20.57 -4.15 -4.89
CA ASP A 79 19.46 -3.20 -4.89
C ASP A 79 18.65 -3.22 -3.58
N LEU A 80 17.85 -2.18 -3.34
CA LEU A 80 17.07 -2.03 -2.11
C LEU A 80 16.05 -3.16 -1.89
N LEU A 81 15.51 -3.76 -2.96
CA LEU A 81 14.57 -4.86 -2.85
C LEU A 81 15.31 -6.14 -2.42
N THR A 82 16.46 -6.42 -3.03
CA THR A 82 17.33 -7.53 -2.63
C THR A 82 17.79 -7.35 -1.20
N LEU A 83 18.23 -6.15 -0.79
CA LEU A 83 18.66 -5.90 0.59
C LEU A 83 17.51 -6.08 1.59
N TYR A 84 16.30 -5.60 1.26
CA TYR A 84 15.11 -5.83 2.07
C TYR A 84 14.75 -7.32 2.19
N GLN A 85 14.83 -8.07 1.09
CA GLN A 85 14.56 -9.51 1.07
C GLN A 85 15.58 -10.25 1.92
N LEU A 86 16.89 -10.01 1.70
CA LEU A 86 17.96 -10.58 2.52
C LEU A 86 17.74 -10.27 4.00
N THR A 87 17.38 -9.02 4.33
CA THR A 87 17.14 -8.60 5.73
C THR A 87 15.94 -9.32 6.35
N THR A 88 14.82 -9.45 5.64
CA THR A 88 13.57 -9.96 6.25
C THR A 88 13.38 -11.47 6.11
N SER A 89 14.08 -12.11 5.16
CA SER A 89 13.96 -13.54 4.89
C SER A 89 15.28 -14.29 4.97
N GLY A 90 16.35 -13.70 5.49
CA GLY A 90 17.65 -14.38 5.67
C GLY A 90 18.27 -14.97 4.40
N GLY A 91 17.81 -14.57 3.22
CA GLY A 91 18.28 -15.11 1.95
C GLY A 91 17.88 -16.56 1.66
N TYR A 92 16.87 -17.12 2.34
CA TYR A 92 16.39 -18.47 2.01
C TYR A 92 15.90 -18.54 0.56
N GLU A 93 16.55 -19.38 -0.23
CA GLU A 93 16.17 -19.64 -1.62
C GLU A 93 15.25 -20.85 -1.72
N GLY A 94 14.16 -20.68 -2.46
CA GLY A 94 13.22 -21.75 -2.76
C GLY A 94 12.76 -21.69 -4.22
N ARG A 95 12.46 -22.85 -4.81
CA ARG A 95 11.97 -22.94 -6.18
C ARG A 95 10.46 -22.88 -6.21
N ARG A 96 9.93 -21.92 -6.96
CA ARG A 96 8.49 -21.84 -7.26
C ARG A 96 8.08 -22.91 -8.26
N ILE A 97 7.02 -23.63 -7.94
CA ILE A 97 6.34 -24.62 -8.79
C ILE A 97 4.83 -24.33 -8.82
N ARG A 98 4.17 -24.81 -9.87
CA ARG A 98 2.71 -24.81 -9.98
C ARG A 98 2.20 -26.18 -9.55
N ALA A 99 1.43 -26.23 -8.47
CA ALA A 99 1.03 -27.48 -7.86
C ALA A 99 -0.12 -28.15 -8.62
N VAL A 100 0.02 -29.45 -8.86
CA VAL A 100 -1.03 -30.37 -9.33
C VAL A 100 -1.16 -31.54 -8.35
N PRO A 101 -2.31 -32.23 -8.27
CA PRO A 101 -2.49 -33.30 -7.30
C PRO A 101 -1.69 -34.57 -7.66
N SER A 102 -1.10 -35.22 -6.66
CA SER A 102 -0.58 -36.59 -6.72
C SER A 102 -1.48 -37.54 -5.92
N ALA A 103 -1.86 -38.65 -6.53
CA ALA A 103 -2.80 -39.63 -5.97
C ALA A 103 -2.14 -40.69 -5.05
N ASP A 104 -0.82 -40.84 -5.13
CA ASP A 104 -0.04 -41.89 -4.44
C ASP A 104 0.70 -41.38 -3.19
N ASP A 105 0.26 -40.23 -2.66
CA ASP A 105 0.82 -39.56 -1.48
C ASP A 105 2.31 -39.18 -1.58
N LYS A 106 2.87 -39.08 -2.80
CA LYS A 106 4.25 -38.63 -3.06
C LYS A 106 4.33 -37.23 -3.64
N LEU A 107 5.45 -36.56 -3.38
CA LEU A 107 5.84 -35.30 -4.02
C LEU A 107 6.67 -35.62 -5.25
N TYR A 108 6.24 -35.16 -6.43
CA TYR A 108 7.02 -35.27 -7.65
C TYR A 108 7.50 -33.92 -8.13
N LEU A 109 8.80 -33.82 -8.38
CA LEU A 109 9.45 -32.60 -8.83
C LEU A 109 10.10 -32.81 -10.22
N PRO A 110 10.00 -31.80 -11.11
CA PRO A 110 10.78 -31.76 -12.32
C PRO A 110 12.26 -31.52 -12.00
N SER A 111 13.10 -31.47 -13.02
CA SER A 111 14.48 -31.03 -12.95
C SER A 111 14.53 -29.55 -12.50
N ILE A 112 14.92 -29.34 -11.25
CA ILE A 112 15.08 -28.02 -10.65
C ILE A 112 16.57 -27.70 -10.53
N SER A 113 16.99 -26.60 -11.15
CA SER A 113 18.34 -26.02 -11.02
C SER A 113 18.54 -25.35 -9.65
N MET A 114 18.52 -26.15 -8.58
CA MET A 114 18.78 -25.74 -7.20
C MET A 114 19.46 -26.92 -6.48
N GLU A 115 20.50 -26.63 -5.70
CA GLU A 115 21.23 -27.65 -4.96
C GLU A 115 20.29 -28.38 -3.98
N GLY A 116 20.43 -29.71 -3.90
CA GLY A 116 19.61 -30.55 -3.01
C GLY A 116 18.19 -30.86 -3.50
N CYS A 117 17.65 -30.19 -4.54
CA CYS A 117 16.34 -30.53 -5.10
C CYS A 117 16.38 -31.77 -6.01
N ALA A 118 17.45 -31.98 -6.77
CA ALA A 118 17.60 -33.14 -7.65
C ALA A 118 17.81 -34.45 -6.89
N HIS A 119 18.52 -34.39 -5.75
CA HIS A 119 18.77 -35.54 -4.88
C HIS A 119 18.64 -35.11 -3.42
N PRO A 120 17.41 -35.07 -2.87
CA PRO A 120 17.18 -34.65 -1.50
C PRO A 120 17.92 -35.56 -0.51
N LYS A 121 18.86 -34.97 0.25
CA LYS A 121 19.60 -35.68 1.33
C LYS A 121 18.85 -35.70 2.66
N GLY A 122 17.72 -34.99 2.74
CA GLY A 122 16.85 -34.86 3.91
C GLY A 122 15.53 -34.21 3.50
N ASP A 123 14.66 -33.96 4.46
CA ASP A 123 13.32 -33.41 4.20
C ASP A 123 13.35 -32.16 3.31
N LEU A 124 12.40 -32.09 2.38
CA LEU A 124 12.13 -30.87 1.62
C LEU A 124 11.05 -30.07 2.34
N LEU A 125 11.26 -28.77 2.51
CA LEU A 125 10.19 -27.89 2.96
C LEU A 125 9.36 -27.48 1.76
N VAL A 126 8.05 -27.67 1.83
CA VAL A 126 7.11 -27.27 0.77
C VAL A 126 6.08 -26.32 1.34
N GLY A 127 5.95 -25.14 0.75
CA GLY A 127 5.06 -24.09 1.24
C GLY A 127 5.28 -22.73 0.64
N LYS A 128 4.69 -21.69 1.23
CA LYS A 128 4.99 -20.28 0.91
C LYS A 128 5.60 -19.63 2.15
N PRO A 129 6.60 -18.72 2.02
CA PRO A 129 7.02 -17.91 3.16
C PRO A 129 5.83 -17.04 3.64
N PRO A 130 5.79 -16.61 4.91
CA PRO A 130 6.85 -16.69 5.92
C PRO A 130 6.82 -17.96 6.78
N TYR A 131 7.99 -18.27 7.38
CA TYR A 131 8.39 -19.53 8.02
C TYR A 131 7.56 -19.98 9.22
N ASP A 132 6.74 -19.10 9.77
CA ASP A 132 6.05 -19.35 11.03
C ASP A 132 4.78 -20.21 10.89
N LYS A 133 4.33 -20.51 9.66
CA LYS A 133 3.02 -21.11 9.41
C LYS A 133 3.06 -22.59 9.11
N GLU A 134 1.92 -23.24 9.36
CA GLU A 134 1.60 -24.59 8.85
C GLU A 134 1.51 -24.68 7.32
N ASN A 135 1.89 -23.63 6.60
CA ASN A 135 1.94 -23.66 5.14
C ASN A 135 3.31 -24.15 4.64
N LEU A 136 4.36 -24.07 5.45
CA LEU A 136 5.71 -24.55 5.16
C LEU A 136 5.96 -25.78 6.00
N LEU A 137 5.61 -26.96 5.45
CA LEU A 137 5.76 -28.23 6.17
C LEU A 137 6.82 -29.10 5.50
N PRO A 138 7.55 -29.90 6.30
CA PRO A 138 8.51 -30.86 5.77
C PRO A 138 7.79 -32.02 5.07
N ILE A 139 8.30 -32.41 3.91
CA ILE A 139 7.99 -33.65 3.22
C ILE A 139 9.24 -34.54 3.30
N PRO A 140 9.12 -35.75 3.85
CA PRO A 140 10.25 -36.68 3.95
C PRO A 140 10.88 -37.00 2.60
N ALA A 141 12.21 -37.09 2.55
CA ALA A 141 12.97 -37.31 1.32
C ALA A 141 12.54 -38.59 0.59
N GLU A 142 12.18 -39.63 1.32
CA GLU A 142 11.70 -40.92 0.81
C GLU A 142 10.34 -40.83 0.08
N ARG A 143 9.57 -39.77 0.33
CA ARG A 143 8.30 -39.49 -0.36
C ARG A 143 8.50 -38.57 -1.58
N VAL A 144 9.74 -38.21 -1.91
CA VAL A 144 10.06 -37.33 -3.03
C VAL A 144 10.59 -38.14 -4.21
N GLY A 145 9.93 -38.02 -5.37
CA GLY A 145 10.42 -38.53 -6.64
C GLY A 145 10.86 -37.40 -7.56
N THR A 146 12.07 -37.49 -8.11
CA THR A 146 12.61 -36.49 -9.03
C THR A 146 12.99 -37.10 -10.39
N ALA A 147 13.00 -36.28 -11.44
CA ALA A 147 13.49 -36.70 -12.75
C ALA A 147 14.95 -37.22 -12.71
N ALA A 148 15.79 -36.58 -11.89
CA ALA A 148 17.21 -36.92 -11.72
C ALA A 148 17.43 -38.30 -11.07
N GLN A 149 16.55 -38.72 -10.15
CA GLN A 149 16.52 -40.08 -9.59
C GLN A 149 15.92 -41.12 -10.56
N GLY A 150 15.58 -40.71 -11.79
CA GLY A 150 14.99 -41.57 -12.80
C GLY A 150 13.50 -41.85 -12.62
N ASN A 151 12.79 -41.07 -11.79
CA ASN A 151 11.35 -41.26 -11.58
C ASN A 151 10.54 -40.89 -12.83
N ALA A 152 9.60 -41.75 -13.22
CA ALA A 152 8.78 -41.57 -14.42
C ALA A 152 7.88 -40.32 -14.35
N THR A 153 7.23 -40.06 -13.22
CA THR A 153 6.39 -38.86 -13.02
C THR A 153 7.24 -37.58 -13.04
N GLY A 154 8.42 -37.60 -12.41
CA GLY A 154 9.37 -36.49 -12.48
C GLY A 154 9.79 -36.16 -13.93
N ARG A 155 10.13 -37.18 -14.72
CA ARG A 155 10.48 -37.01 -16.15
C ARG A 155 9.29 -36.55 -17.01
N PHE A 156 8.08 -36.99 -16.67
CA PHE A 156 6.86 -36.50 -17.32
C PHE A 156 6.68 -34.99 -17.08
N LEU A 157 6.88 -34.52 -15.84
CA LEU A 157 6.78 -33.10 -15.48
C LEU A 157 7.84 -32.21 -16.17
N ASP A 158 8.99 -32.77 -16.55
CA ASP A 158 10.02 -32.10 -17.35
C ASP A 158 9.62 -31.86 -18.80
N GLN A 159 8.63 -32.59 -19.31
CA GLN A 159 8.28 -32.61 -20.73
C GLN A 159 6.85 -32.11 -20.98
N CYS A 160 5.95 -32.24 -20.01
CA CYS A 160 4.56 -31.83 -20.18
C CYS A 160 4.41 -30.31 -20.12
N PHE A 161 3.48 -29.78 -20.90
CA PHE A 161 3.04 -28.40 -20.77
C PHE A 161 1.66 -28.36 -20.13
N ALA A 162 1.29 -27.22 -19.54
CA ALA A 162 -0.03 -27.10 -18.95
C ALA A 162 -0.65 -25.73 -19.19
N ILE A 163 -1.98 -25.70 -19.16
CA ILE A 163 -2.79 -24.52 -19.37
C ILE A 163 -3.69 -24.35 -18.15
N GLN A 164 -3.59 -23.21 -17.48
CA GLN A 164 -4.61 -22.81 -16.52
C GLN A 164 -5.81 -22.28 -17.31
N TYR A 165 -6.98 -22.87 -17.14
CA TYR A 165 -8.11 -22.64 -18.03
C TYR A 165 -9.42 -22.35 -17.29
N SER A 166 -10.36 -21.75 -18.02
CA SER A 166 -11.79 -21.88 -17.75
C SER A 166 -12.53 -22.20 -19.04
N TYR A 167 -13.41 -23.20 -19.03
CA TYR A 167 -14.23 -23.60 -20.16
C TYR A 167 -15.70 -23.33 -19.86
N THR A 168 -16.43 -22.78 -20.83
CA THR A 168 -17.89 -22.68 -20.78
C THR A 168 -18.45 -23.24 -22.07
N GLY A 169 -19.32 -24.23 -21.99
CA GLY A 169 -19.90 -24.87 -23.16
C GLY A 169 -21.27 -25.44 -22.89
N PHE A 170 -21.83 -26.10 -23.89
CA PHE A 170 -23.11 -26.82 -23.80
C PHE A 170 -22.86 -28.29 -24.07
N ASP A 171 -23.66 -29.16 -23.45
CA ASP A 171 -23.74 -30.57 -23.87
C ASP A 171 -24.60 -30.67 -25.13
N ASP A 172 -23.97 -30.98 -26.27
CA ASP A 172 -24.64 -31.07 -27.57
C ASP A 172 -25.58 -32.28 -27.66
N GLY A 173 -25.44 -33.26 -26.75
CA GLY A 173 -26.34 -34.41 -26.63
C GLY A 173 -27.58 -34.16 -25.77
N SER A 174 -27.61 -33.07 -25.00
CA SER A 174 -28.71 -32.77 -24.07
C SER A 174 -29.88 -32.06 -24.77
N ARG A 175 -31.10 -32.56 -24.55
CA ARG A 175 -32.34 -31.89 -24.99
C ARG A 175 -32.68 -30.61 -24.21
N ALA A 176 -31.98 -30.35 -23.10
CA ALA A 176 -32.27 -29.28 -22.15
C ALA A 176 -31.32 -28.07 -22.24
N GLU A 177 -30.44 -28.02 -23.26
CA GLU A 177 -29.40 -26.97 -23.41
C GLU A 177 -28.55 -26.83 -22.14
N ASP A 178 -28.08 -27.97 -21.62
CA ASP A 178 -27.34 -27.99 -20.36
C ASP A 178 -25.96 -27.30 -20.53
N MET A 179 -25.87 -26.05 -20.04
CA MET A 179 -24.62 -25.29 -20.00
C MET A 179 -23.70 -25.80 -18.89
N LEU A 180 -22.45 -26.08 -19.21
CA LEU A 180 -21.38 -26.41 -18.27
C LEU A 180 -20.34 -25.30 -18.15
N HIS A 181 -19.78 -25.15 -16.95
CA HIS A 181 -18.61 -24.32 -16.69
C HIS A 181 -17.57 -25.09 -15.88
N SER A 182 -16.35 -25.21 -16.40
CA SER A 182 -15.22 -25.81 -15.69
C SER A 182 -14.03 -24.85 -15.58
N LYS A 183 -13.19 -25.07 -14.56
CA LYS A 183 -11.96 -24.32 -14.33
C LYS A 183 -10.96 -25.22 -13.61
N GLY A 184 -9.73 -25.27 -14.11
CA GLY A 184 -8.68 -26.12 -13.55
C GLY A 184 -7.33 -25.94 -14.26
N MET A 185 -6.55 -27.02 -14.26
CA MET A 185 -5.28 -27.17 -14.98
C MET A 185 -5.43 -28.25 -16.05
N LEU A 186 -5.32 -27.89 -17.33
CA LEU A 186 -5.15 -28.88 -18.40
C LEU A 186 -3.68 -29.20 -18.53
N ILE A 187 -3.32 -30.45 -18.24
CA ILE A 187 -1.98 -30.96 -18.53
C ILE A 187 -2.05 -31.54 -19.92
N ILE A 188 -1.16 -31.08 -20.80
CA ILE A 188 -1.09 -31.59 -22.15
C ILE A 188 0.14 -32.51 -22.22
N PRO A 189 -0.10 -33.82 -22.29
CA PRO A 189 0.96 -34.79 -22.17
C PRO A 189 1.83 -34.83 -23.43
N PRO A 190 3.12 -35.19 -23.30
CA PRO A 190 3.96 -35.48 -24.45
C PRO A 190 3.40 -36.64 -25.29
N PRO A 191 3.78 -36.75 -26.57
CA PRO A 191 3.40 -37.89 -27.41
C PRO A 191 3.69 -39.24 -26.71
N GLY A 192 2.71 -40.15 -26.73
CA GLY A 192 2.81 -41.47 -26.10
C GLY A 192 2.41 -41.55 -24.62
N TYR A 193 2.12 -40.43 -23.96
CA TYR A 193 1.66 -40.41 -22.55
C TYR A 193 0.13 -40.28 -22.41
N TRP A 194 -0.60 -40.04 -23.50
CA TRP A 194 -2.07 -40.07 -23.47
C TRP A 194 -2.55 -41.51 -23.26
N SER A 195 -3.47 -41.71 -22.32
CA SER A 195 -4.00 -43.03 -21.99
C SER A 195 -4.78 -43.63 -23.17
N SER A 196 -4.52 -44.88 -23.51
CA SER A 196 -5.29 -45.62 -24.53
C SER A 196 -6.80 -45.65 -24.23
N ALA A 197 -7.18 -45.73 -22.94
CA ALA A 197 -8.59 -45.65 -22.53
C ALA A 197 -9.31 -44.35 -22.94
N HIS A 198 -8.57 -43.28 -23.25
CA HIS A 198 -9.09 -41.96 -23.61
C HIS A 198 -8.70 -41.55 -25.04
N GLU A 199 -8.21 -42.49 -25.88
CA GLU A 199 -7.68 -42.20 -27.22
C GLU A 199 -8.65 -41.45 -28.14
N HIS A 200 -9.96 -41.67 -27.95
CA HIS A 200 -11.04 -41.04 -28.70
C HIS A 200 -11.54 -39.72 -28.09
N MET A 201 -10.90 -39.23 -27.02
CA MET A 201 -11.30 -38.01 -26.31
C MET A 201 -10.31 -36.88 -26.56
N ASP A 202 -10.81 -35.67 -26.81
CA ASP A 202 -9.98 -34.46 -26.92
C ASP A 202 -9.55 -33.91 -25.55
N LEU A 203 -10.33 -34.21 -24.50
CA LEU A 203 -10.17 -33.65 -23.17
C LEU A 203 -10.67 -34.62 -22.10
N ALA A 204 -9.87 -34.83 -21.06
CA ALA A 204 -10.30 -35.48 -19.83
C ALA A 204 -10.21 -34.47 -18.68
N CYS A 205 -11.28 -34.32 -17.91
CA CYS A 205 -11.31 -33.40 -16.76
C CYS A 205 -11.97 -34.05 -15.55
N SER A 206 -11.55 -33.66 -14.35
CA SER A 206 -12.20 -34.11 -13.12
C SER A 206 -13.58 -33.47 -12.99
N THR A 207 -14.57 -34.23 -12.50
CA THR A 207 -15.87 -33.67 -12.12
C THR A 207 -15.76 -32.60 -11.02
N GLU A 208 -14.64 -32.56 -10.28
CA GLU A 208 -14.33 -31.50 -9.31
C GLU A 208 -13.97 -30.14 -9.96
N ASP A 209 -13.50 -30.17 -11.22
CA ASP A 209 -13.21 -28.97 -11.99
C ASP A 209 -14.49 -28.33 -12.56
N LEU A 210 -15.62 -29.04 -12.57
CA LEU A 210 -16.94 -28.49 -12.90
C LEU A 210 -17.44 -27.57 -11.78
N LYS A 211 -17.67 -26.30 -12.13
CA LYS A 211 -18.09 -25.24 -11.21
C LYS A 211 -19.59 -24.92 -11.31
N VAL A 212 -20.20 -25.02 -12.49
CA VAL A 212 -21.64 -24.74 -12.72
C VAL A 212 -22.22 -25.68 -13.78
N LEU A 213 -23.49 -26.05 -13.60
CA LEU A 213 -24.37 -26.69 -14.60
C LEU A 213 -25.66 -25.85 -14.73
N SER A 214 -26.32 -25.84 -15.89
CA SER A 214 -27.64 -25.24 -16.16
C SER A 214 -28.71 -25.50 -15.09
N ARG A 215 -28.60 -26.63 -14.37
CA ARG A 215 -29.46 -27.06 -13.26
C ARG A 215 -29.23 -26.30 -11.94
N TRP A 216 -28.36 -25.28 -11.95
CA TRP A 216 -27.99 -24.46 -10.77
C TRP A 216 -29.17 -23.80 -10.04
N LYS A 217 -30.35 -23.70 -10.68
CA LYS A 217 -31.59 -23.21 -10.06
C LYS A 217 -32.06 -24.09 -8.89
N HIS A 218 -31.70 -25.38 -8.88
CA HIS A 218 -32.08 -26.33 -7.83
C HIS A 218 -30.88 -26.81 -6.98
N GLY A 219 -29.65 -26.78 -7.51
CA GLY A 219 -28.44 -27.15 -6.77
C GLY A 219 -27.25 -27.49 -7.69
N ARG A 220 -26.11 -27.87 -7.10
CA ARG A 220 -24.96 -28.42 -7.85
C ARG A 220 -25.06 -29.94 -7.90
N ASP A 221 -25.63 -30.49 -8.95
CA ASP A 221 -25.67 -31.95 -9.18
C ASP A 221 -24.53 -32.39 -10.12
N ARG A 222 -23.34 -32.59 -9.55
CA ARG A 222 -22.16 -33.05 -10.31
C ARG A 222 -22.23 -34.54 -10.66
N ALA A 223 -22.95 -35.33 -9.87
CA ALA A 223 -23.05 -36.78 -10.06
C ALA A 223 -23.99 -37.15 -11.20
N GLY A 224 -24.97 -36.29 -11.52
CA GLY A 224 -25.86 -36.45 -12.66
C GLY A 224 -25.28 -36.06 -14.02
N VAL A 225 -23.98 -35.75 -14.12
CA VAL A 225 -23.31 -35.40 -15.39
C VAL A 225 -22.89 -36.67 -16.12
N PRO A 226 -23.11 -36.78 -17.46
CA PRO A 226 -22.62 -37.91 -18.24
C PRO A 226 -21.10 -38.10 -18.11
N GLU A 227 -20.66 -39.36 -18.09
CA GLU A 227 -19.22 -39.69 -18.06
C GLU A 227 -18.49 -39.21 -19.32
N THR A 228 -19.17 -39.21 -20.47
CA THR A 228 -18.67 -38.69 -21.74
C THR A 228 -19.68 -37.72 -22.34
N MET A 229 -19.19 -36.62 -22.94
CA MET A 229 -20.04 -35.62 -23.57
C MET A 229 -19.36 -35.03 -24.80
N LEU A 230 -20.13 -34.79 -25.85
CA LEU A 230 -19.72 -33.89 -26.93
C LEU A 230 -20.14 -32.48 -26.51
N SER A 231 -19.20 -31.54 -26.52
CA SER A 231 -19.47 -30.19 -26.07
C SER A 231 -18.94 -29.14 -27.02
N THR A 232 -19.80 -28.17 -27.35
CA THR A 232 -19.41 -26.96 -28.06
C THR A 232 -19.37 -25.78 -27.09
N GLY A 233 -18.24 -25.06 -27.07
CA GLY A 233 -18.03 -24.00 -26.09
C GLY A 233 -16.80 -23.12 -26.32
N SER A 234 -16.51 -22.28 -25.33
CA SER A 234 -15.39 -21.37 -25.29
C SER A 234 -14.39 -21.81 -24.22
N LEU A 235 -13.21 -22.23 -24.65
CA LEU A 235 -12.04 -22.40 -23.79
C LEU A 235 -11.31 -21.06 -23.64
N ARG A 236 -11.13 -20.61 -22.39
CA ARG A 236 -10.36 -19.40 -22.05
C ARG A 236 -9.08 -19.81 -21.35
N VAL A 237 -7.96 -19.43 -21.94
CA VAL A 237 -6.62 -19.62 -21.38
C VAL A 237 -6.30 -18.45 -20.44
N LYS A 238 -5.99 -18.76 -19.18
CA LYS A 238 -5.55 -17.78 -18.18
C LYS A 238 -4.02 -17.68 -18.13
N ASP A 239 -3.35 -18.83 -18.21
CA ASP A 239 -1.89 -18.92 -18.12
C ASP A 239 -1.40 -20.17 -18.86
N ILE A 240 -0.18 -20.14 -19.40
CA ILE A 240 0.49 -21.26 -20.08
C ILE A 240 1.79 -21.56 -19.33
N LEU A 241 1.91 -22.79 -18.86
CA LEU A 241 3.07 -23.28 -18.13
C LEU A 241 3.94 -24.13 -19.03
N MET A 242 5.16 -23.65 -19.25
CA MET A 242 6.20 -24.38 -19.94
C MET A 242 6.62 -25.65 -19.16
N PRO A 243 7.23 -26.64 -19.84
CA PRO A 243 7.76 -27.83 -19.19
C PRO A 243 8.72 -27.52 -18.03
N GLY A 244 8.69 -28.36 -16.99
CA GLY A 244 9.48 -28.19 -15.77
C GLY A 244 8.94 -27.14 -14.79
N ARG A 245 7.72 -26.61 -15.00
CA ARG A 245 7.08 -25.62 -14.10
C ARG A 245 6.04 -26.21 -13.17
N LEU A 246 5.51 -27.40 -13.48
CA LEU A 246 4.57 -28.13 -12.63
C LEU A 246 5.31 -28.93 -11.56
N GLY A 247 4.69 -29.12 -10.40
CA GLY A 247 5.09 -30.13 -9.43
C GLY A 247 3.86 -30.84 -8.87
N ALA A 248 3.91 -32.16 -8.73
CA ALA A 248 2.79 -32.92 -8.21
C ALA A 248 2.90 -33.05 -6.69
N LEU A 249 1.92 -32.51 -5.96
CA LEU A 249 1.87 -32.52 -4.50
C LEU A 249 0.82 -33.52 -4.01
N PRO A 250 1.07 -34.24 -2.91
CA PRO A 250 0.05 -35.09 -2.30
C PRO A 250 -1.24 -34.33 -1.99
N ILE A 251 -2.40 -34.96 -2.26
CA ILE A 251 -3.71 -34.36 -1.95
C ILE A 251 -3.85 -33.96 -0.46
N PRO A 252 -3.41 -34.77 0.53
CA PRO A 252 -3.43 -34.35 1.94
C PRO A 252 -2.58 -33.10 2.19
N GLU A 253 -1.42 -33.00 1.53
CA GLU A 253 -0.50 -31.86 1.67
C GLU A 253 -1.04 -30.58 1.02
N LEU A 254 -1.77 -30.68 -0.10
CA LEU A 254 -2.52 -29.58 -0.70
C LEU A 254 -3.60 -29.06 0.26
N ARG A 255 -4.36 -29.98 0.88
CA ARG A 255 -5.43 -29.63 1.84
C ARG A 255 -4.89 -28.92 3.08
N LYS A 256 -3.79 -29.42 3.68
CA LYS A 256 -3.11 -28.78 4.82
C LYS A 256 -2.73 -27.33 4.53
N ARG A 257 -2.38 -27.03 3.29
CA ARG A 257 -1.96 -25.69 2.82
C ARG A 257 -3.10 -24.84 2.27
N ASN A 258 -4.34 -25.32 2.35
CA ASN A 258 -5.51 -24.70 1.74
C ASN A 258 -5.32 -24.37 0.25
N MET A 259 -4.59 -25.23 -0.47
CA MET A 259 -4.34 -25.06 -1.91
C MET A 259 -5.46 -25.69 -2.73
N ASP A 260 -5.88 -25.00 -3.78
CA ASP A 260 -6.82 -25.49 -4.79
C ASP A 260 -6.08 -26.24 -5.91
N THR A 261 -6.77 -27.18 -6.57
CA THR A 261 -6.22 -28.00 -7.65
C THR A 261 -6.19 -27.29 -9.02
N ASP A 262 -6.57 -26.01 -9.07
CA ASP A 262 -6.56 -25.20 -10.29
C ASP A 262 -5.21 -24.50 -10.53
N GLY A 263 -4.14 -25.00 -9.88
CA GLY A 263 -2.78 -24.55 -10.06
C GLY A 263 -2.40 -23.41 -9.13
N ASP A 264 -2.46 -23.65 -7.82
CA ASP A 264 -1.83 -22.76 -6.85
C ASP A 264 -0.30 -22.88 -6.87
N GLU A 265 0.39 -21.78 -6.56
CA GLU A 265 1.85 -21.79 -6.44
C GLU A 265 2.30 -22.45 -5.13
N ALA A 266 3.38 -23.22 -5.17
CA ALA A 266 4.13 -23.67 -4.00
C ALA A 266 5.62 -23.37 -4.17
N PHE A 267 6.33 -23.15 -3.07
CA PHE A 267 7.80 -23.06 -3.06
C PHE A 267 8.37 -24.31 -2.40
N VAL A 268 9.41 -24.86 -3.02
CA VAL A 268 10.17 -26.00 -2.53
C VAL A 268 11.53 -25.50 -2.08
N TYR A 269 11.92 -25.85 -0.85
CA TYR A 269 13.21 -25.51 -0.27
C TYR A 269 13.96 -26.79 0.08
N ALA A 270 15.19 -26.91 -0.42
CA ALA A 270 16.10 -27.99 -0.11
C ALA A 270 17.30 -27.47 0.71
N GLY A 271 17.96 -28.35 1.47
CA GLY A 271 19.18 -28.00 2.19
C GLY A 271 18.98 -27.43 3.61
N TYR A 272 17.77 -27.48 4.16
CA TYR A 272 17.45 -26.90 5.48
C TYR A 272 17.03 -27.94 6.56
N PRO A 273 17.84 -28.96 6.87
CA PRO A 273 17.43 -30.08 7.73
C PRO A 273 17.12 -29.69 9.18
N LYS A 274 17.85 -28.71 9.75
CA LYS A 274 17.57 -28.20 11.11
C LYS A 274 16.21 -27.49 11.18
N LEU A 275 15.92 -26.67 10.17
CA LEU A 275 14.63 -25.97 10.06
C LEU A 275 13.48 -26.96 9.86
N ALA A 276 13.66 -27.97 9.01
CA ALA A 276 12.69 -29.04 8.82
C ALA A 276 12.41 -29.83 10.10
N ALA A 277 13.44 -30.22 10.85
CA ALA A 277 13.28 -30.89 12.13
C ALA A 277 12.57 -30.01 13.18
N HIS A 278 12.88 -28.71 13.23
CA HIS A 278 12.20 -27.77 14.11
C HIS A 278 10.71 -27.64 13.77
N ILE A 279 10.37 -27.39 12.51
CA ILE A 279 8.99 -27.29 12.05
C ILE A 279 8.24 -28.59 12.38
N ARG A 280 8.81 -29.76 12.06
CA ARG A 280 8.17 -31.05 12.39
C ARG A 280 7.79 -31.14 13.86
N ARG A 281 8.73 -30.89 14.77
CA ARG A 281 8.48 -30.94 16.22
C ARG A 281 7.37 -29.99 16.65
N VAL A 282 7.36 -28.76 16.13
CA VAL A 282 6.35 -27.74 16.45
C VAL A 282 4.96 -28.15 15.94
N MET A 283 4.89 -28.78 14.77
CA MET A 283 3.63 -29.27 14.19
C MET A 283 3.12 -30.49 14.96
N GLU A 284 4.00 -31.42 15.34
CA GLU A 284 3.64 -32.59 16.16
C GLU A 284 3.09 -32.18 17.53
N ASP A 285 3.75 -31.24 18.23
CA ASP A 285 3.26 -30.70 19.51
C ASP A 285 1.88 -30.01 19.35
N ARG A 286 1.64 -29.37 18.21
CA ARG A 286 0.35 -28.75 17.91
C ARG A 286 -0.72 -29.79 17.65
N ASP A 287 -0.45 -30.80 16.82
CA ASP A 287 -1.42 -31.86 16.49
C ASP A 287 -1.86 -32.60 17.75
N HIS A 288 -0.95 -32.81 18.73
CA HIS A 288 -1.31 -33.38 20.03
C HIS A 288 -2.28 -32.50 20.83
N ARG A 289 -2.16 -31.18 20.76
CA ARG A 289 -3.03 -30.22 21.48
C ARG A 289 -4.35 -29.92 20.76
N ARG A 290 -4.41 -30.15 19.45
CA ARG A 290 -5.52 -29.68 18.59
C ARG A 290 -6.83 -30.47 18.78
N GLY A 291 -6.77 -31.67 19.37
CA GLY A 291 -7.94 -32.54 19.55
C GLY A 291 -8.62 -32.87 18.21
N THR A 292 -9.93 -33.14 18.22
CA THR A 292 -10.70 -33.43 16.99
C THR A 292 -10.98 -32.14 16.20
N GLU A 293 -10.37 -32.04 15.02
CA GLU A 293 -10.50 -30.88 14.14
C GLU A 293 -11.92 -30.75 13.55
N HIS A 294 -12.61 -29.65 13.87
CA HIS A 294 -13.87 -29.29 13.21
C HIS A 294 -13.57 -28.24 12.13
N VAL A 295 -13.53 -28.67 10.87
CA VAL A 295 -13.31 -27.77 9.72
C VAL A 295 -14.55 -26.88 9.55
N PHE A 296 -14.49 -25.69 10.12
CA PHE A 296 -15.49 -24.64 9.89
C PHE A 296 -15.09 -23.79 8.67
N LYS A 297 -15.28 -24.35 7.47
CA LYS A 297 -15.41 -23.49 6.29
C LYS A 297 -16.77 -22.82 6.39
N PRO A 298 -16.88 -21.47 6.33
CA PRO A 298 -18.19 -20.83 6.29
C PRO A 298 -18.98 -21.44 5.13
N PRO A 299 -20.27 -21.78 5.34
CA PRO A 299 -21.08 -22.33 4.27
C PRO A 299 -21.07 -21.35 3.11
N LYS A 300 -20.69 -21.81 1.91
CA LYS A 300 -20.82 -21.02 0.70
C LYS A 300 -22.31 -20.92 0.40
N THR A 301 -22.97 -19.91 0.95
CA THR A 301 -24.37 -19.61 0.69
C THR A 301 -24.46 -18.96 -0.67
N ALA A 302 -24.74 -19.75 -1.71
CA ALA A 302 -25.24 -19.18 -2.94
C ALA A 302 -26.63 -18.61 -2.62
N SER A 303 -26.76 -17.28 -2.58
CA SER A 303 -28.07 -16.65 -2.57
C SER A 303 -28.80 -17.15 -3.82
N PRO A 304 -29.95 -17.84 -3.69
CA PRO A 304 -30.70 -18.26 -4.86
C PRO A 304 -31.08 -16.99 -5.64
N ALA A 305 -31.01 -17.06 -6.97
CA ALA A 305 -31.38 -15.93 -7.81
C ALA A 305 -32.86 -15.56 -7.68
N PHE A 306 -33.65 -16.40 -7.01
CA PHE A 306 -35.05 -16.23 -6.72
C PHE A 306 -35.29 -16.43 -5.22
N ASP A 307 -36.15 -15.61 -4.61
CA ASP A 307 -36.61 -15.85 -3.24
C ASP A 307 -37.61 -17.01 -3.14
N GLU A 308 -38.07 -17.31 -1.92
CA GLU A 308 -39.08 -18.35 -1.64
C GLU A 308 -40.41 -18.08 -2.34
N GLN A 309 -40.66 -16.83 -2.76
CA GLN A 309 -41.84 -16.40 -3.52
C GLN A 309 -41.61 -16.46 -5.04
N GLY A 310 -40.45 -16.91 -5.50
CA GLY A 310 -40.10 -17.04 -6.91
C GLY A 310 -39.77 -15.72 -7.61
N GLN A 311 -39.57 -14.63 -6.87
CA GLN A 311 -39.18 -13.34 -7.44
C GLN A 311 -37.67 -13.27 -7.66
N TYR A 312 -37.27 -12.81 -8.85
CA TYR A 312 -35.86 -12.66 -9.19
C TYR A 312 -35.21 -11.57 -8.32
N GLN A 313 -34.21 -11.95 -7.53
CA GLN A 313 -33.41 -11.04 -6.72
C GLN A 313 -32.40 -10.30 -7.63
N ALA A 314 -32.87 -9.25 -8.31
CA ALA A 314 -32.04 -8.40 -9.14
C ALA A 314 -31.09 -7.56 -8.28
N GLY A 315 -29.88 -8.05 -8.07
CA GLY A 315 -28.79 -7.26 -7.52
C GLY A 315 -27.85 -8.07 -6.66
N ARG A 316 -26.64 -8.33 -7.19
CA ARG A 316 -25.50 -8.81 -6.39
C ARG A 316 -24.98 -7.78 -5.39
N ALA A 317 -25.81 -6.84 -4.95
CA ALA A 317 -25.41 -5.74 -4.09
C ALA A 317 -24.86 -6.25 -2.75
N ARG A 318 -25.46 -7.31 -2.20
CA ARG A 318 -24.97 -7.95 -0.96
C ARG A 318 -23.60 -8.60 -1.16
N GLU A 319 -23.38 -9.33 -2.24
CA GLU A 319 -22.08 -9.93 -2.56
C GLU A 319 -21.02 -8.88 -2.91
N ILE A 320 -21.40 -7.80 -3.60
CA ILE A 320 -20.50 -6.67 -3.90
C ILE A 320 -20.09 -5.94 -2.61
N LEU A 321 -21.04 -5.68 -1.70
CA LEU A 321 -20.74 -5.09 -0.39
C LEU A 321 -19.95 -6.06 0.50
N ALA A 322 -20.26 -7.35 0.45
CA ALA A 322 -19.51 -8.39 1.14
C ALA A 322 -18.07 -8.45 0.62
N GLU A 323 -17.84 -8.33 -0.68
CA GLU A 323 -16.48 -8.29 -1.24
C GLU A 323 -15.68 -7.07 -0.76
N GLN A 324 -16.29 -5.88 -0.76
CA GLN A 324 -15.63 -4.67 -0.24
C GLN A 324 -15.26 -4.82 1.24
N ARG A 325 -16.20 -5.31 2.06
CA ARG A 325 -15.96 -5.60 3.48
C ARG A 325 -14.97 -6.75 3.67
N GLY A 326 -15.01 -7.75 2.81
CA GLY A 326 -14.15 -8.92 2.82
C GLY A 326 -12.70 -8.54 2.58
N GLY A 327 -12.42 -7.68 1.60
CA GLY A 327 -11.09 -7.12 1.37
C GLY A 327 -10.55 -6.35 2.58
N GLN A 328 -11.39 -5.53 3.23
CA GLN A 328 -11.00 -4.83 4.47
C GLN A 328 -10.73 -5.80 5.63
N LEU A 329 -11.60 -6.81 5.80
CA LEU A 329 -11.48 -7.83 6.83
C LEU A 329 -10.20 -8.67 6.66
N VAL A 330 -9.85 -9.04 5.43
CA VAL A 330 -8.58 -9.74 5.13
C VAL A 330 -7.41 -8.91 5.64
N GLY A 331 -7.41 -7.61 5.36
CA GLY A 331 -6.38 -6.68 5.83
C GLY A 331 -6.30 -6.57 7.35
N SER A 332 -7.43 -6.31 8.02
CA SER A 332 -7.47 -6.13 9.47
C SER A 332 -7.15 -7.43 10.21
N ALA A 333 -7.74 -8.57 9.81
CA ALA A 333 -7.49 -9.87 10.42
C ALA A 333 -6.04 -10.32 10.26
N SER A 334 -5.43 -10.13 9.08
CA SER A 334 -4.02 -10.49 8.85
C SER A 334 -3.07 -9.68 9.74
N ASN A 335 -3.36 -8.38 9.90
CA ASN A 335 -2.58 -7.50 10.76
C ASN A 335 -2.77 -7.85 12.25
N ALA A 336 -4.00 -8.13 12.67
CA ALA A 336 -4.30 -8.57 14.04
C ALA A 336 -3.57 -9.89 14.37
N ALA A 337 -3.62 -10.88 13.47
CA ALA A 337 -2.86 -12.13 13.61
C ALA A 337 -1.37 -11.87 13.79
N THR A 338 -0.77 -11.05 12.91
CA THR A 338 0.66 -10.74 12.95
C THR A 338 1.05 -10.07 14.27
N ARG A 339 0.30 -9.07 14.72
CA ARG A 339 0.58 -8.37 15.98
C ARG A 339 0.40 -9.27 17.19
N PHE A 340 -0.68 -10.06 17.21
CA PHE A 340 -0.96 -11.00 18.30
C PHE A 340 0.16 -12.04 18.45
N LEU A 341 0.62 -12.63 17.34
CA LEU A 341 1.70 -13.63 17.34
C LEU A 341 3.04 -13.04 17.72
N SER A 342 3.28 -11.77 17.38
CA SER A 342 4.53 -11.09 17.71
C SER A 342 4.65 -10.70 19.19
N GLN A 343 3.62 -10.94 20.01
CA GLN A 343 3.69 -10.67 21.44
C GLN A 343 4.52 -11.74 22.16
N PRO A 344 5.24 -11.39 23.25
CA PRO A 344 5.83 -12.38 24.15
C PRO A 344 4.79 -13.39 24.65
N ASP A 345 5.19 -14.64 24.88
CA ASP A 345 4.28 -15.75 25.18
C ASP A 345 3.32 -15.47 26.35
N ALA A 346 3.82 -14.91 27.45
CA ALA A 346 3.01 -14.57 28.62
C ALA A 346 1.95 -13.50 28.28
N LEU A 347 2.35 -12.49 27.53
CA LEU A 347 1.46 -11.41 27.12
C LEU A 347 0.41 -11.90 26.11
N ARG A 348 0.83 -12.74 25.15
CA ARG A 348 -0.06 -13.35 24.16
C ARG A 348 -1.14 -14.22 24.83
N ARG A 349 -0.77 -15.03 25.83
CA ARG A 349 -1.72 -15.83 26.63
C ARG A 349 -2.71 -14.95 27.38
N ALA A 350 -2.23 -13.88 28.04
CA ALA A 350 -3.10 -12.95 28.76
C ALA A 350 -4.06 -12.21 27.81
N MET A 351 -3.58 -11.80 26.63
CA MET A 351 -4.42 -11.22 25.58
C MET A 351 -5.49 -12.21 25.11
N ALA A 352 -5.12 -13.45 24.82
CA ALA A 352 -6.03 -14.47 24.34
C ALA A 352 -7.19 -14.69 25.32
N LEU A 353 -6.87 -14.85 26.62
CA LEU A 353 -7.88 -14.97 27.69
C LEU A 353 -8.83 -13.78 27.71
N ASN A 354 -8.34 -12.55 27.54
CA ASN A 354 -9.21 -11.37 27.49
C ASN A 354 -10.05 -11.31 26.21
N MET A 355 -9.52 -11.75 25.07
CA MET A 355 -10.23 -11.75 23.79
C MET A 355 -11.35 -12.80 23.71
N MET A 356 -11.30 -13.86 24.52
CA MET A 356 -12.38 -14.84 24.65
C MET A 356 -13.70 -14.18 25.06
N PHE A 357 -13.64 -13.23 26.00
CA PHE A 357 -14.81 -12.49 26.47
C PHE A 357 -15.34 -11.51 25.43
N GLY A 358 -16.61 -11.65 25.08
CA GLY A 358 -17.27 -10.93 24.00
C GLY A 358 -17.10 -11.55 22.61
N THR A 359 -16.34 -12.64 22.51
CA THR A 359 -16.16 -13.46 21.30
C THR A 359 -16.84 -14.81 21.46
N TYR A 360 -16.27 -15.68 22.30
CA TYR A 360 -16.74 -17.04 22.59
C TYR A 360 -17.51 -17.11 23.91
N ASP A 361 -17.07 -16.34 24.92
CA ASP A 361 -17.72 -16.22 26.22
C ASP A 361 -18.47 -14.89 26.36
N GLY A 362 -19.61 -14.90 27.05
CA GLY A 362 -20.45 -13.72 27.25
C GLY A 362 -21.90 -14.08 27.48
N THR A 363 -22.75 -13.09 27.78
CA THR A 363 -24.21 -13.32 27.81
C THR A 363 -24.73 -13.54 26.39
N GLU A 364 -25.51 -14.60 26.15
CA GLU A 364 -26.16 -14.80 24.85
C GLU A 364 -27.15 -13.69 24.54
N ARG A 365 -27.21 -13.24 23.27
CA ARG A 365 -28.02 -12.09 22.85
C ARG A 365 -29.51 -12.33 23.12
N HIS A 366 -30.00 -13.54 22.86
CA HIS A 366 -31.40 -13.90 23.09
C HIS A 366 -31.76 -13.81 24.58
N LEU A 367 -30.94 -14.41 25.47
CA LEU A 367 -31.11 -14.30 26.91
C LEU A 367 -31.05 -12.85 27.41
N ARG A 368 -30.03 -12.09 26.99
CA ARG A 368 -29.85 -10.68 27.38
C ARG A 368 -31.03 -9.81 26.97
N ASN A 369 -31.48 -9.92 25.72
CA ASN A 369 -32.59 -9.12 25.22
C ASN A 369 -33.92 -9.53 25.84
N GLY A 370 -34.13 -10.83 26.05
CA GLY A 370 -35.32 -11.36 26.71
C GLY A 370 -35.42 -10.90 28.17
N LEU A 371 -34.32 -10.95 28.92
CA LEU A 371 -34.29 -10.44 30.29
C LEU A 371 -34.55 -8.93 30.36
N ARG A 372 -33.99 -8.12 29.44
CA ARG A 372 -34.32 -6.68 29.37
C ARG A 372 -35.80 -6.45 29.08
N ALA A 373 -36.34 -7.14 28.08
CA ALA A 373 -37.75 -7.02 27.72
C ALA A 373 -38.68 -7.39 28.88
N LEU A 374 -38.33 -8.43 29.63
CA LEU A 374 -39.07 -8.86 30.82
C LEU A 374 -38.99 -7.81 31.94
N LEU A 375 -37.79 -7.32 32.27
CA LEU A 375 -37.59 -6.33 33.33
C LEU A 375 -38.21 -4.96 33.01
N GLU A 376 -38.27 -4.60 31.74
CA GLU A 376 -38.90 -3.37 31.26
C GLU A 376 -40.43 -3.51 31.03
N GLY A 377 -41.01 -4.69 31.26
CA GLY A 377 -42.45 -4.92 31.11
C GLY A 377 -42.97 -4.81 29.67
N ARG A 378 -42.16 -5.18 28.67
CA ARG A 378 -42.57 -5.10 27.25
C ARG A 378 -43.63 -6.16 26.92
N GLU A 379 -44.62 -5.78 26.11
CA GLU A 379 -45.79 -6.62 25.75
C GLU A 379 -45.43 -8.00 25.16
N HIS A 380 -44.30 -8.09 24.44
CA HIS A 380 -43.84 -9.32 23.78
C HIS A 380 -42.59 -9.92 24.46
N ALA A 381 -42.47 -9.79 25.78
CA ALA A 381 -41.34 -10.38 26.53
C ALA A 381 -41.42 -11.94 26.54
N PRO A 382 -40.30 -12.66 26.37
CA PRO A 382 -40.28 -14.11 26.51
C PRO A 382 -40.70 -14.58 27.90
N ALA A 383 -41.28 -15.79 28.00
CA ALA A 383 -41.67 -16.36 29.27
C ALA A 383 -40.45 -16.54 30.21
N LEU A 384 -40.64 -16.26 31.51
CA LEU A 384 -39.55 -16.36 32.49
C LEU A 384 -38.94 -17.76 32.53
N GLN A 385 -39.74 -18.83 32.38
CA GLN A 385 -39.26 -20.20 32.37
C GLN A 385 -38.28 -20.46 31.20
N ASP A 386 -38.52 -19.88 30.03
CA ASP A 386 -37.64 -20.03 28.86
C ASP A 386 -36.30 -19.33 29.11
N LEU A 387 -36.34 -18.13 29.72
CA LEU A 387 -35.14 -17.38 30.10
C LEU A 387 -34.34 -18.10 31.19
N GLN A 388 -35.00 -18.72 32.16
CA GLN A 388 -34.35 -19.56 33.18
C GLN A 388 -33.63 -20.76 32.54
N ALA A 389 -34.26 -21.44 31.58
CA ALA A 389 -33.67 -22.56 30.86
C ALA A 389 -32.48 -22.12 29.98
N LEU A 390 -32.53 -20.93 29.36
CA LEU A 390 -31.41 -20.34 28.63
C LEU A 390 -30.25 -19.97 29.55
N ALA A 391 -30.53 -19.36 30.71
CA ALA A 391 -29.51 -19.02 31.70
C ALA A 391 -28.83 -20.27 32.27
N TYR A 392 -29.58 -21.34 32.54
CA TYR A 392 -29.02 -22.62 32.98
C TYR A 392 -28.09 -23.24 31.93
N ARG A 393 -28.51 -23.26 30.66
CA ARG A 393 -27.68 -23.77 29.55
C ARG A 393 -26.38 -22.97 29.38
N SER A 394 -26.39 -21.68 29.68
CA SER A 394 -25.22 -20.81 29.59
C SER A 394 -24.08 -21.24 30.52
N ILE A 395 -24.37 -21.93 31.64
CA ILE A 395 -23.36 -22.43 32.59
C ILE A 395 -22.41 -23.43 31.92
N ASN A 396 -22.95 -24.36 31.12
CA ASN A 396 -22.17 -25.38 30.42
C ASN A 396 -21.56 -24.87 29.10
N ARG A 397 -22.00 -23.70 28.62
CA ARG A 397 -21.47 -23.04 27.42
C ARG A 397 -20.35 -22.05 27.73
N ALA A 398 -20.11 -21.76 29.00
CA ALA A 398 -19.01 -20.89 29.41
C ALA A 398 -17.69 -21.67 29.44
N HIS A 399 -16.69 -21.16 28.72
CA HIS A 399 -15.41 -21.82 28.55
C HIS A 399 -14.40 -21.43 29.63
N LEU A 400 -14.39 -20.15 30.02
CA LEU A 400 -13.52 -19.65 31.08
C LEU A 400 -14.20 -19.70 32.48
N PRO A 401 -13.43 -19.90 33.56
CA PRO A 401 -13.97 -19.96 34.93
C PRO A 401 -14.79 -18.73 35.31
N GLU A 402 -14.34 -17.53 34.96
CA GLU A 402 -15.01 -16.27 35.26
C GLU A 402 -16.30 -16.11 34.45
N ALA A 403 -16.33 -16.62 33.20
CA ALA A 403 -17.55 -16.65 32.41
C ALA A 403 -18.58 -17.60 33.02
N ARG A 404 -18.12 -18.75 33.54
CA ARG A 404 -18.98 -19.72 34.22
C ARG A 404 -19.52 -19.16 35.53
N GLU A 405 -18.71 -18.42 36.28
CA GLU A 405 -19.15 -17.70 37.48
C GLU A 405 -20.31 -16.74 37.16
N VAL A 406 -20.16 -15.88 36.14
CA VAL A 406 -21.22 -14.96 35.71
C VAL A 406 -22.47 -15.71 35.26
N ALA A 407 -22.33 -16.81 34.50
CA ALA A 407 -23.46 -17.62 34.05
C ALA A 407 -24.23 -18.25 35.22
N VAL A 408 -23.52 -18.77 36.23
CA VAL A 408 -24.12 -19.33 37.47
C VAL A 408 -24.87 -18.24 38.23
N GLN A 409 -24.26 -17.06 38.39
CA GLN A 409 -24.89 -15.93 39.08
C GLN A 409 -26.13 -15.42 38.32
N LEU A 410 -26.04 -15.30 36.99
CA LEU A 410 -27.18 -14.87 36.17
C LEU A 410 -28.33 -15.88 36.25
N HIS A 411 -28.04 -17.19 36.18
CA HIS A 411 -29.05 -18.23 36.37
C HIS A 411 -29.73 -18.13 37.73
N ALA A 412 -28.95 -18.01 38.81
CA ALA A 412 -29.50 -17.86 40.16
C ALA A 412 -30.40 -16.62 40.29
N LEU A 413 -29.96 -15.47 39.75
CA LEU A 413 -30.73 -14.23 39.73
C LEU A 413 -32.02 -14.37 38.91
N THR A 414 -31.97 -14.99 37.73
CA THR A 414 -33.16 -15.22 36.89
C THR A 414 -34.16 -16.19 37.56
N THR A 415 -33.68 -17.17 38.33
CA THR A 415 -34.57 -18.03 39.14
C THR A 415 -35.26 -17.25 40.25
N GLN A 416 -34.57 -16.30 40.89
CA GLN A 416 -35.15 -15.48 41.96
C GLN A 416 -36.25 -14.51 41.49
N LEU A 417 -36.29 -14.13 40.20
CA LEU A 417 -37.35 -13.25 39.67
C LEU A 417 -38.77 -13.82 39.80
N GLY A 418 -38.91 -15.15 39.94
CA GLY A 418 -40.21 -15.82 40.11
C GLY A 418 -40.39 -16.48 41.47
N ALA A 419 -39.46 -16.26 42.42
CA ALA A 419 -39.48 -16.88 43.74
C ALA A 419 -40.11 -15.96 44.80
N ALA A 420 -40.77 -16.56 45.80
CA ALA A 420 -41.34 -15.82 46.93
C ALA A 420 -40.28 -15.26 47.89
N GLU A 421 -39.08 -15.86 47.92
CA GLU A 421 -37.96 -15.47 48.78
C GLU A 421 -36.68 -15.27 47.95
N THR A 422 -35.96 -14.17 48.21
CA THR A 422 -34.68 -13.85 47.58
C THR A 422 -33.51 -14.32 48.45
N ARG A 423 -32.53 -15.02 47.86
CA ARG A 423 -31.33 -15.47 48.56
C ARG A 423 -30.18 -14.47 48.33
N PRO A 424 -29.36 -14.15 49.35
CA PRO A 424 -28.19 -13.29 49.17
C PRO A 424 -27.24 -13.88 48.13
N MET A 425 -26.78 -13.03 47.21
CA MET A 425 -25.82 -13.41 46.17
C MET A 425 -24.39 -13.30 46.70
N PRO A 426 -23.50 -14.24 46.33
CA PRO A 426 -22.08 -14.14 46.67
C PRO A 426 -21.44 -12.92 45.99
N PRO A 427 -20.35 -12.36 46.57
CA PRO A 427 -19.57 -11.35 45.89
C PRO A 427 -18.89 -11.92 44.64
N LEU A 428 -18.60 -11.06 43.66
CA LEU A 428 -17.79 -11.44 42.50
C LEU A 428 -16.39 -11.85 42.96
N SER A 429 -15.80 -12.85 42.29
CA SER A 429 -14.41 -13.22 42.53
C SER A 429 -13.47 -12.05 42.23
N ALA A 430 -12.32 -12.03 42.92
CA ALA A 430 -11.32 -10.97 42.75
C ALA A 430 -10.83 -10.86 41.30
N GLU A 431 -10.72 -11.99 40.60
CA GLU A 431 -10.27 -12.03 39.20
C GLU A 431 -11.34 -11.49 38.23
N LEU A 432 -12.61 -11.85 38.43
CA LEU A 432 -13.72 -11.30 37.65
C LEU A 432 -13.87 -9.79 37.89
N ALA A 433 -13.78 -9.35 39.15
CA ALA A 433 -13.87 -7.94 39.52
C ALA A 433 -12.71 -7.10 38.94
N ARG A 434 -11.47 -7.64 38.98
CA ARG A 434 -10.29 -7.01 38.39
C ARG A 434 -10.43 -6.86 36.87
N ARG A 435 -11.04 -7.84 36.21
CA ARG A 435 -11.21 -7.85 34.75
C ARG A 435 -12.34 -6.96 34.27
N PHE A 436 -13.45 -6.90 35.01
CA PHE A 436 -14.63 -6.11 34.69
C PHE A 436 -14.95 -5.12 35.82
N GLY A 437 -14.09 -4.11 35.99
CA GLY A 437 -14.25 -3.07 37.02
C GLY A 437 -15.65 -2.44 37.06
N PRO A 438 -16.21 -1.98 35.92
CA PRO A 438 -17.57 -1.42 35.89
C PRO A 438 -18.66 -2.41 36.33
N LEU A 439 -18.47 -3.71 36.07
CA LEU A 439 -19.39 -4.75 36.57
C LEU A 439 -19.26 -4.90 38.08
N ALA A 440 -18.05 -4.88 38.63
CA ALA A 440 -17.82 -4.98 40.07
C ALA A 440 -18.41 -3.80 40.84
N GLU A 441 -18.24 -2.58 40.32
CA GLU A 441 -18.83 -1.36 40.86
C GLU A 441 -20.36 -1.46 40.86
N ALA A 442 -20.98 -1.68 39.69
CA ALA A 442 -22.42 -1.80 39.57
C ALA A 442 -23.00 -2.97 40.40
N TRP A 443 -22.28 -4.08 40.51
CA TRP A 443 -22.68 -5.22 41.34
C TRP A 443 -22.71 -4.88 42.83
N SER A 444 -21.73 -4.10 43.31
CA SER A 444 -21.65 -3.67 44.70
C SER A 444 -22.74 -2.65 45.06
N GLU A 445 -23.13 -1.81 44.11
CA GLU A 445 -24.19 -0.80 44.28
C GLU A 445 -25.60 -1.39 44.16
N ALA A 446 -25.75 -2.52 43.46
CA ALA A 446 -27.03 -3.17 43.23
C ALA A 446 -27.63 -3.76 44.52
N LYS A 447 -28.79 -3.21 44.90
CA LYS A 447 -29.49 -3.57 46.15
C LYS A 447 -30.50 -4.70 46.01
N ASP A 448 -31.01 -4.92 44.80
CA ASP A 448 -32.04 -5.92 44.51
C ASP A 448 -31.68 -6.82 43.31
N THR A 449 -32.49 -7.86 43.07
CA THR A 449 -32.29 -8.83 41.99
C THR A 449 -32.33 -8.20 40.59
N PRO A 450 -33.31 -7.36 40.24
CA PRO A 450 -33.32 -6.63 38.97
C PRO A 450 -32.05 -5.79 38.74
N ALA A 451 -31.60 -5.02 39.73
CA ALA A 451 -30.39 -4.19 39.62
C ALA A 451 -29.14 -5.04 39.39
N ARG A 452 -29.02 -6.22 40.03
CA ARG A 452 -27.90 -7.14 39.80
C ARG A 452 -27.94 -7.78 38.41
N ILE A 453 -29.13 -8.09 37.90
CA ILE A 453 -29.28 -8.54 36.51
C ILE A 453 -28.85 -7.41 35.57
N HIS A 454 -29.31 -6.18 35.77
CA HIS A 454 -28.89 -5.01 35.00
C HIS A 454 -27.37 -4.81 35.03
N ALA A 455 -26.73 -4.93 36.20
CA ALA A 455 -25.27 -4.84 36.31
C ALA A 455 -24.56 -5.83 35.35
N ILE A 456 -24.98 -7.11 35.33
CA ILE A 456 -24.45 -8.10 34.37
C ILE A 456 -24.79 -7.70 32.93
N LEU A 457 -26.07 -7.38 32.66
CA LEU A 457 -26.50 -7.09 31.30
C LEU A 457 -25.87 -5.82 30.75
N ASP A 458 -25.48 -4.84 31.56
CA ASP A 458 -24.91 -3.57 31.10
C ASP A 458 -23.38 -3.64 31.00
N HIS A 459 -22.73 -4.33 31.93
CA HIS A 459 -21.26 -4.29 32.08
C HIS A 459 -20.52 -5.59 31.75
N TYR A 460 -21.22 -6.70 31.50
CA TYR A 460 -20.63 -7.94 30.99
C TYR A 460 -20.86 -8.08 29.46
N PRO A 461 -19.88 -8.58 28.68
CA PRO A 461 -19.98 -8.60 27.23
C PRO A 461 -20.95 -9.67 26.70
N VAL A 462 -21.48 -9.40 25.50
CA VAL A 462 -22.32 -10.35 24.75
C VAL A 462 -21.47 -11.37 24.00
N CYS A 463 -21.82 -12.65 24.06
CA CYS A 463 -21.22 -13.70 23.23
C CYS A 463 -21.61 -13.49 21.76
N ARG A 464 -20.61 -13.36 20.87
CA ARG A 464 -20.82 -13.07 19.44
C ARG A 464 -20.89 -14.31 18.58
N LEU A 465 -20.00 -15.27 18.83
CA LEU A 465 -20.05 -16.57 18.19
C LEU A 465 -21.00 -17.46 19.00
N SER A 466 -22.29 -17.13 19.06
CA SER A 466 -23.23 -17.85 19.91
C SER A 466 -23.34 -19.34 19.54
N PRO A 467 -23.33 -20.27 20.52
CA PRO A 467 -23.66 -21.67 20.26
C PRO A 467 -25.05 -21.89 19.65
N GLU A 468 -25.99 -20.93 19.81
CA GLU A 468 -27.29 -20.96 19.12
C GLU A 468 -27.13 -20.80 17.60
N GLN A 469 -26.21 -19.92 17.17
CA GLN A 469 -25.89 -19.72 15.76
C GLN A 469 -25.02 -20.87 15.21
N PHE A 470 -24.24 -21.52 16.07
CA PHE A 470 -23.28 -22.56 15.72
C PHE A 470 -23.49 -23.84 16.55
N PRO A 471 -24.60 -24.59 16.32
CA PRO A 471 -24.97 -25.74 17.15
C PRO A 471 -24.02 -26.94 17.03
N LYS A 472 -23.16 -26.96 15.99
CA LYS A 472 -22.14 -27.99 15.77
C LYS A 472 -20.76 -27.61 16.33
N GLY A 473 -20.69 -26.55 17.15
CA GLY A 473 -19.46 -26.01 17.72
C GLY A 473 -19.13 -24.62 17.19
N GLN A 474 -18.61 -23.76 18.07
CA GLN A 474 -18.24 -22.39 17.70
C GLN A 474 -17.03 -22.38 16.74
N PRO A 475 -17.01 -21.48 15.74
CA PRO A 475 -15.93 -21.48 14.74
C PRO A 475 -14.55 -21.26 15.36
N GLY A 476 -13.62 -22.19 15.12
CA GLY A 476 -12.20 -22.05 15.50
C GLY A 476 -11.87 -22.31 16.97
N TYR A 477 -12.88 -22.59 17.81
CA TYR A 477 -12.70 -22.90 19.21
C TYR A 477 -11.91 -24.20 19.42
N VAL A 478 -10.99 -24.19 20.38
CA VAL A 478 -10.28 -25.36 20.88
C VAL A 478 -10.37 -25.37 22.39
N GLU A 479 -10.88 -26.48 22.94
CA GLU A 479 -11.14 -26.64 24.36
C GLU A 479 -9.86 -26.50 25.19
N GLY A 480 -9.92 -25.69 26.25
CA GLY A 480 -8.78 -25.46 27.14
C GLY A 480 -7.62 -24.66 26.54
N GLU A 481 -7.72 -24.23 25.28
CA GLU A 481 -6.62 -23.59 24.53
C GLU A 481 -7.01 -22.20 23.98
N PRO A 482 -7.11 -21.15 24.84
CA PRO A 482 -7.51 -19.80 24.42
C PRO A 482 -6.59 -19.18 23.37
N GLU A 483 -5.27 -19.39 23.49
CA GLU A 483 -4.30 -18.85 22.52
C GLU A 483 -4.51 -19.46 21.14
N LEU A 484 -4.61 -20.79 21.06
CA LEU A 484 -4.89 -21.52 19.82
C LEU A 484 -6.25 -21.14 19.23
N THR A 485 -7.26 -20.98 20.08
CA THR A 485 -8.61 -20.53 19.72
C THR A 485 -8.56 -19.17 19.03
N MET A 486 -7.93 -18.17 19.65
CA MET A 486 -7.82 -16.83 19.07
C MET A 486 -7.00 -16.82 17.79
N ARG A 487 -5.96 -17.66 17.72
CA ARG A 487 -5.17 -17.85 16.50
C ARG A 487 -6.05 -18.36 15.35
N ASN A 488 -6.80 -19.44 15.59
CA ASN A 488 -7.73 -20.02 14.63
C ASN A 488 -8.79 -19.00 14.19
N LEU A 489 -9.34 -18.20 15.12
CA LEU A 489 -10.28 -17.13 14.81
C LEU A 489 -9.73 -16.16 13.77
N PHE A 490 -8.50 -15.67 13.95
CA PHE A 490 -7.91 -14.72 13.00
C PHE A 490 -7.77 -15.31 11.59
N THR A 491 -7.43 -16.59 11.48
CA THR A 491 -7.35 -17.24 10.16
C THR A 491 -8.70 -17.54 9.55
N LEU A 492 -9.68 -17.90 10.37
CA LEU A 492 -11.06 -17.99 9.91
C LEU A 492 -11.55 -16.64 9.39
N ALA A 493 -11.25 -15.53 10.07
CA ALA A 493 -11.61 -14.19 9.61
C ALA A 493 -10.97 -13.84 8.26
N VAL A 494 -9.69 -14.16 8.06
CA VAL A 494 -9.02 -14.02 6.75
C VAL A 494 -9.74 -14.87 5.69
N LYS A 495 -10.12 -16.10 6.02
CA LYS A 495 -10.81 -17.00 5.09
C LYS A 495 -12.21 -16.50 4.74
N VAL A 496 -12.96 -16.02 5.73
CA VAL A 496 -14.27 -15.37 5.59
C VAL A 496 -14.18 -14.19 4.63
N GLY A 497 -13.19 -13.31 4.82
CA GLY A 497 -12.99 -12.17 3.95
C GLY A 497 -12.55 -12.55 2.53
N THR A 498 -11.70 -13.57 2.39
CA THR A 498 -11.23 -14.05 1.07
C THR A 498 -12.33 -14.71 0.24
N ASP A 499 -13.25 -15.41 0.91
CA ASP A 499 -14.37 -16.08 0.24
C ASP A 499 -15.62 -15.17 0.12
N ALA A 500 -15.54 -13.89 0.51
CA ALA A 500 -16.67 -12.96 0.53
C ALA A 500 -17.29 -12.67 -0.86
N LEU A 501 -16.48 -12.71 -1.93
CA LEU A 501 -17.00 -12.63 -3.31
C LEU A 501 -17.92 -13.82 -3.66
N LYS A 502 -17.77 -14.96 -2.97
CA LYS A 502 -18.43 -16.22 -3.33
C LYS A 502 -19.81 -16.36 -2.67
N SER A 503 -20.05 -15.66 -1.56
CA SER A 503 -21.27 -15.76 -0.75
C SER A 503 -21.24 -14.75 0.41
N ASP A 504 -22.36 -14.51 1.07
CA ASP A 504 -22.37 -13.85 2.38
C ASP A 504 -21.79 -14.79 3.45
N THR A 505 -20.48 -14.67 3.67
CA THR A 505 -19.71 -15.47 4.63
C THR A 505 -19.80 -14.96 6.07
N GLY A 506 -20.58 -13.92 6.35
CA GLY A 506 -20.63 -13.26 7.66
C GLY A 506 -19.52 -12.23 7.89
N THR A 507 -19.09 -11.55 6.83
CA THR A 507 -18.01 -10.54 6.88
C THR A 507 -18.21 -9.46 7.95
N GLU A 508 -19.46 -9.04 8.19
CA GLU A 508 -19.79 -8.05 9.23
C GLU A 508 -19.54 -8.56 10.65
N LEU A 509 -19.97 -9.79 10.95
CA LEU A 509 -19.74 -10.42 12.25
C LEU A 509 -18.24 -10.52 12.53
N PHE A 510 -17.47 -11.05 11.58
CA PHE A 510 -16.04 -11.22 11.74
C PHE A 510 -15.29 -9.87 11.79
N ALA A 511 -15.73 -8.85 11.05
CA ALA A 511 -15.18 -7.50 11.19
C ALA A 511 -15.35 -6.95 12.61
N SER A 512 -16.56 -7.08 13.19
CA SER A 512 -16.82 -6.68 14.57
C SER A 512 -15.99 -7.47 15.59
N LEU A 513 -15.76 -8.76 15.35
CA LEU A 513 -14.90 -9.60 16.18
C LEU A 513 -13.45 -9.14 16.15
N ILE A 514 -12.90 -8.88 14.96
CA ILE A 514 -11.52 -8.39 14.81
C ILE A 514 -11.35 -7.03 15.48
N GLU A 515 -12.28 -6.10 15.27
CA GLU A 515 -12.24 -4.78 15.91
C GLU A 515 -12.18 -4.88 17.44
N ARG A 516 -12.98 -5.78 18.04
CA ARG A 516 -12.93 -6.02 19.49
C ARG A 516 -11.61 -6.61 19.95
N CYS A 517 -11.08 -7.58 19.20
CA CYS A 517 -9.76 -8.13 19.49
C CYS A 517 -8.68 -7.03 19.46
N GLU A 518 -8.76 -6.09 18.51
CA GLU A 518 -7.84 -4.95 18.48
C GLU A 518 -8.01 -4.00 19.68
N ILE A 519 -9.24 -3.77 20.16
CA ILE A 519 -9.48 -2.97 21.37
C ILE A 519 -8.83 -3.64 22.59
N VAL A 520 -9.01 -4.97 22.73
CA VAL A 520 -8.38 -5.74 23.80
C VAL A 520 -6.86 -5.70 23.67
N GLU A 521 -6.30 -5.91 22.47
CA GLU A 521 -4.87 -5.80 22.22
C GLU A 521 -4.33 -4.44 22.70
N ARG A 522 -5.04 -3.34 22.38
CA ARG A 522 -4.63 -1.97 22.71
C ARG A 522 -4.62 -1.67 24.21
N SER A 523 -5.39 -2.41 25.02
CA SER A 523 -5.44 -2.23 26.49
C SER A 523 -4.16 -2.70 27.19
N PHE A 524 -3.33 -3.51 26.53
CA PHE A 524 -2.04 -3.94 27.07
C PHE A 524 -0.95 -2.89 26.76
N PRO A 525 -0.41 -2.20 27.77
CA PRO A 525 0.55 -1.11 27.56
C PRO A 525 1.89 -1.60 27.01
N ASP A 526 2.34 -2.77 27.48
CA ASP A 526 3.64 -3.38 27.20
C ASP A 526 3.69 -4.20 25.91
N ARG A 527 2.62 -4.14 25.10
CA ARG A 527 2.54 -4.86 23.84
C ARG A 527 3.62 -4.43 22.85
N VAL A 528 4.08 -5.37 22.04
CA VAL A 528 4.87 -5.10 20.84
C VAL A 528 3.98 -4.37 19.84
N ARG A 529 4.25 -3.08 19.63
CA ARG A 529 3.46 -2.21 18.73
C ARG A 529 3.95 -2.22 17.29
N HIS A 530 5.24 -2.45 17.10
CA HIS A 530 5.90 -2.40 15.81
C HIS A 530 6.55 -3.75 15.54
N VAL A 531 6.07 -4.45 14.52
CA VAL A 531 6.59 -5.76 14.12
C VAL A 531 7.59 -5.55 12.98
N PRO A 532 8.91 -5.77 13.19
CA PRO A 532 9.93 -5.41 12.21
C PRO A 532 9.88 -6.23 10.92
N HIS A 533 9.41 -7.47 10.92
CA HIS A 533 9.31 -8.30 9.72
C HIS A 533 7.99 -8.05 8.93
N THR A 534 7.59 -6.78 8.79
CA THR A 534 6.38 -6.36 8.05
C THR A 534 6.70 -5.29 7.00
N LYS A 535 5.69 -4.88 6.21
CA LYS A 535 5.80 -3.80 5.20
C LYS A 535 6.32 -2.47 5.77
N GLN A 536 6.28 -2.26 7.09
CA GLN A 536 6.87 -1.09 7.74
C GLN A 536 8.39 -1.03 7.48
N THR A 537 9.08 -2.17 7.48
CA THR A 537 10.51 -2.24 7.20
C THR A 537 10.83 -1.96 5.74
N ALA A 538 10.00 -2.44 4.80
CA ALA A 538 10.14 -2.06 3.38
C ALA A 538 10.07 -0.53 3.19
N ARG A 539 9.17 0.15 3.91
CA ARG A 539 9.09 1.62 3.92
C ARG A 539 10.33 2.25 4.57
N ALA A 540 10.85 1.65 5.65
CA ALA A 540 12.07 2.12 6.29
C ALA A 540 13.29 2.04 5.35
N PHE A 541 13.45 0.95 4.59
CA PHE A 541 14.47 0.85 3.55
C PHE A 541 14.27 1.88 2.43
N ARG A 542 13.06 1.97 1.89
CA ARG A 542 12.72 2.93 0.81
C ARG A 542 13.00 4.38 1.20
N ASP A 543 12.71 4.74 2.46
CA ASP A 543 12.85 6.09 2.97
C ASP A 543 14.24 6.34 3.61
N ASP A 544 15.16 5.36 3.54
CA ASP A 544 16.50 5.42 4.14
C ASP A 544 16.50 5.71 5.67
N ARG A 545 15.56 5.05 6.35
CA ARG A 545 15.32 5.15 7.80
C ARG A 545 15.47 3.82 8.54
N PHE A 546 15.89 2.76 7.86
CA PHE A 546 16.13 1.48 8.51
C PHE A 546 17.33 1.60 9.47
N ASP A 547 17.15 1.14 10.70
CA ASP A 547 18.16 1.18 11.74
C ASP A 547 18.35 -0.27 12.24
N PRO A 548 19.50 -0.89 11.93
CA PRO A 548 19.71 -2.31 12.23
C PRO A 548 19.74 -2.59 13.73
N GLU A 549 20.31 -1.70 14.55
CA GLU A 549 20.38 -1.90 16.01
C GLU A 549 18.99 -1.80 16.64
N ARG A 550 18.20 -0.81 16.21
CA ARG A 550 16.82 -0.68 16.65
C ARG A 550 15.95 -1.85 16.18
N ALA A 551 16.22 -2.40 14.99
CA ALA A 551 15.52 -3.57 14.49
C ALA A 551 15.84 -4.80 15.35
N LEU A 552 17.12 -5.05 15.67
CA LEU A 552 17.54 -6.15 16.57
C LEU A 552 16.88 -6.04 17.94
N ALA A 553 16.92 -4.87 18.58
CA ALA A 553 16.27 -4.65 19.88
C ALA A 553 14.75 -4.85 19.85
N ALA A 554 14.11 -4.56 18.71
CA ALA A 554 12.67 -4.80 18.54
C ALA A 554 12.33 -6.27 18.23
N LEU A 555 13.27 -7.04 17.69
CA LEU A 555 13.11 -8.46 17.36
C LEU A 555 13.32 -9.37 18.57
N GLU A 556 14.24 -9.01 19.48
CA GLU A 556 14.60 -9.78 20.68
C GLU A 556 13.39 -10.32 21.48
N PRO A 557 12.34 -9.53 21.81
CA PRO A 557 11.21 -10.03 22.59
C PRO A 557 10.17 -10.81 21.76
N ILE A 558 10.35 -10.96 20.45
CA ILE A 558 9.35 -11.52 19.53
C ILE A 558 9.60 -13.03 19.34
N PRO A 559 8.74 -13.92 19.86
CA PRO A 559 8.98 -15.36 19.85
C PRO A 559 8.49 -16.01 18.54
N THR A 560 8.89 -15.45 17.39
CA THR A 560 8.56 -16.00 16.06
C THR A 560 9.83 -16.37 15.30
N LEU A 561 9.73 -17.42 14.48
CA LEU A 561 10.80 -17.83 13.58
C LEU A 561 11.12 -16.74 12.55
N ALA A 562 10.14 -16.00 12.01
CA ALA A 562 10.46 -14.86 11.15
C ALA A 562 11.26 -13.77 11.88
N ALA A 563 11.01 -13.56 13.17
CA ALA A 563 11.80 -12.62 13.95
C ALA A 563 13.25 -13.11 14.11
N GLY A 564 13.44 -14.37 14.49
CA GLY A 564 14.78 -14.96 14.60
C GLY A 564 15.56 -15.01 13.28
N VAL A 565 14.88 -15.30 12.16
CA VAL A 565 15.49 -15.25 10.82
C VAL A 565 15.93 -13.83 10.47
N MET A 566 15.09 -12.83 10.74
CA MET A 566 15.43 -11.43 10.49
C MET A 566 16.55 -10.96 11.41
N GLU A 567 16.60 -11.41 12.65
CA GLU A 567 17.66 -11.08 13.62
C GLU A 567 19.04 -11.55 13.11
N ASP A 568 19.15 -12.83 12.74
CA ASP A 568 20.39 -13.40 12.18
C ASP A 568 20.79 -12.74 10.85
N ALA A 569 19.79 -12.44 10.02
CA ALA A 569 20.00 -11.74 8.75
C ALA A 569 20.55 -10.33 8.95
N VAL A 570 19.97 -9.55 9.87
CA VAL A 570 20.46 -8.20 10.18
C VAL A 570 21.90 -8.26 10.69
N ALA A 571 22.20 -9.18 11.62
CA ALA A 571 23.56 -9.37 12.14
C ALA A 571 24.56 -9.74 11.03
N SER A 572 24.19 -10.68 10.15
CA SER A 572 25.05 -11.14 9.05
C SER A 572 25.30 -10.05 8.01
N LEU A 573 24.27 -9.28 7.66
CA LEU A 573 24.39 -8.17 6.72
C LEU A 573 25.18 -6.99 7.31
N GLN A 574 25.13 -6.78 8.64
CA GLN A 574 26.01 -5.83 9.32
C GLN A 574 27.47 -6.27 9.25
N GLN A 575 27.76 -7.55 9.50
CA GLN A 575 29.11 -8.11 9.38
C GLN A 575 29.65 -8.02 7.94
N ALA A 576 28.77 -8.17 6.94
CA ALA A 576 29.11 -8.01 5.53
C ALA A 576 29.25 -6.55 5.06
N GLY A 577 28.97 -5.56 5.94
CA GLY A 577 29.00 -4.14 5.60
C GLY A 577 27.86 -3.67 4.69
N LEU A 578 26.85 -4.50 4.46
CA LEU A 578 25.67 -4.18 3.65
C LEU A 578 24.60 -3.42 4.45
N LEU A 579 24.61 -3.55 5.78
CA LEU A 579 23.83 -2.71 6.70
C LEU A 579 24.80 -1.94 7.61
N VAL A 580 24.80 -0.61 7.49
CA VAL A 580 25.64 0.26 8.31
C VAL A 580 24.83 0.83 9.47
N ALA A 581 25.32 0.65 10.70
CA ALA A 581 24.71 1.24 11.88
C ALA A 581 24.73 2.77 11.80
N ARG A 582 23.68 3.42 12.29
CA ARG A 582 23.54 4.87 12.21
C ARG A 582 24.46 5.52 13.24
N LEU A 583 25.40 6.39 12.81
CA LEU A 583 26.20 7.18 13.75
C LEU A 583 25.29 7.94 14.73
N ALA A 584 25.65 7.93 16.00
CA ALA A 584 24.87 8.55 17.06
C ALA A 584 24.64 10.04 16.73
N PRO A 585 23.49 10.64 17.11
CA PRO A 585 23.23 12.08 16.90
C PRO A 585 24.41 12.98 17.31
N ALA A 586 25.07 12.66 18.42
CA ALA A 586 26.24 13.39 18.91
C ALA A 586 27.45 13.36 17.96
N GLU A 587 27.71 12.23 17.30
CA GLU A 587 28.82 12.06 16.36
C GLU A 587 28.56 12.74 15.02
N ARG A 588 27.30 12.75 14.57
CA ARG A 588 26.89 13.53 13.37
C ARG A 588 26.90 15.03 13.62
N LEU A 589 26.64 15.49 14.84
CA LEU A 589 26.77 16.91 15.16
C LEU A 589 28.23 17.37 15.11
N ARG A 590 29.19 16.47 15.42
CA ARG A 590 30.64 16.76 15.37
C ARG A 590 31.16 16.95 13.94
N THR A 591 30.46 16.48 12.91
CA THR A 591 30.87 16.68 11.50
C THR A 591 30.52 18.07 10.97
N VAL A 592 29.72 18.85 11.70
CA VAL A 592 29.34 20.23 11.33
C VAL A 592 30.06 21.23 12.22
N SER A 593 30.70 22.23 11.61
CA SER A 593 31.41 23.28 12.34
C SER A 593 30.47 24.03 13.30
N PRO A 594 30.80 24.11 14.61
CA PRO A 594 30.04 24.90 15.58
C PRO A 594 29.85 26.37 15.14
N MET A 595 30.88 26.97 14.52
CA MET A 595 30.82 28.34 13.99
C MET A 595 29.85 28.49 12.82
N ALA A 596 29.74 27.46 11.96
CA ALA A 596 28.80 27.48 10.84
C ALA A 596 27.35 27.42 11.33
N LEU A 597 27.09 26.59 12.35
CA LEU A 597 25.79 26.52 13.03
C LEU A 597 25.40 27.84 13.70
N ASP A 598 26.34 28.49 14.40
CA ASP A 598 26.10 29.81 15.01
C ASP A 598 25.75 30.86 13.96
N ARG A 599 26.56 30.94 12.88
CA ARG A 599 26.33 31.88 11.80
C ARG A 599 24.97 31.67 11.12
N ALA A 600 24.59 30.41 10.86
CA ALA A 600 23.30 30.09 10.26
C ALA A 600 22.13 30.45 11.19
N ALA A 601 22.26 30.19 12.49
CA ALA A 601 21.25 30.54 13.48
C ALA A 601 21.08 32.07 13.61
N MET A 602 22.18 32.83 13.62
CA MET A 602 22.14 34.30 13.61
C MET A 602 21.47 34.84 12.35
N LEU A 603 21.83 34.33 11.17
CA LEU A 603 21.24 34.77 9.91
C LEU A 603 19.73 34.46 9.80
N LEU A 604 19.29 33.32 10.32
CA LEU A 604 17.85 33.01 10.42
C LEU A 604 17.13 33.94 11.41
N ASN A 605 17.77 34.26 12.54
CA ASN A 605 17.21 35.18 13.54
C ASN A 605 17.09 36.62 12.98
N GLU A 606 18.12 37.14 12.31
CA GLU A 606 18.10 38.46 11.66
C GLU A 606 17.01 38.56 10.59
N ARG A 607 16.88 37.52 9.74
CA ARG A 607 15.80 37.44 8.74
C ARG A 607 14.42 37.41 9.39
N ALA A 608 14.27 36.69 10.50
CA ALA A 608 13.01 36.64 11.23
C ALA A 608 12.66 37.99 11.86
N HIS A 609 13.63 38.73 12.40
CA HIS A 609 13.43 40.10 12.89
C HIS A 609 13.02 41.05 11.75
N THR A 610 13.73 41.00 10.62
CA THR A 610 13.39 41.82 9.43
C THR A 610 11.98 41.51 8.92
N ALA A 611 11.60 40.23 8.85
CA ALA A 611 10.25 39.84 8.44
C ALA A 611 9.18 40.24 9.48
N ALA A 612 9.51 40.23 10.78
CA ALA A 612 8.60 40.63 11.85
C ALA A 612 8.21 42.11 11.77
N GLU A 613 9.12 42.99 11.33
CA GLU A 613 8.86 44.42 11.11
C GLU A 613 7.75 44.67 10.08
N GLN A 614 7.57 43.76 9.12
CA GLN A 614 6.52 43.86 8.09
C GLN A 614 5.26 43.07 8.46
N ILE A 615 5.42 41.87 9.00
CA ILE A 615 4.30 40.95 9.24
C ILE A 615 3.54 41.30 10.52
N THR A 616 4.21 41.78 11.58
CA THR A 616 3.54 42.13 12.85
C THR A 616 2.50 43.24 12.65
N PRO A 617 2.84 44.39 12.02
CA PRO A 617 1.86 45.45 11.80
C PRO A 617 0.74 45.02 10.84
N LEU A 618 1.07 44.19 9.84
CA LEU A 618 0.10 43.63 8.90
C LEU A 618 -0.95 42.78 9.60
N LEU A 619 -0.56 41.91 10.54
CA LEU A 619 -1.49 41.13 11.35
C LEU A 619 -2.28 42.04 12.29
N GLN A 620 -1.61 42.90 13.08
CA GLN A 620 -2.27 43.79 14.03
C GLN A 620 -3.31 44.71 13.38
N THR A 621 -3.02 45.26 12.20
CA THR A 621 -3.92 46.20 11.50
C THR A 621 -5.14 45.50 10.90
N ASN A 622 -5.01 44.25 10.45
CA ASN A 622 -6.02 43.65 9.58
C ASN A 622 -6.77 42.46 10.20
N LEU A 623 -6.30 41.92 11.34
CA LEU A 623 -6.84 40.70 11.95
C LEU A 623 -8.35 40.79 12.22
N HIS A 624 -8.82 41.82 12.92
CA HIS A 624 -10.24 42.00 13.20
C HIS A 624 -11.07 42.23 11.93
N ALA A 625 -10.53 43.00 10.98
CA ALA A 625 -11.19 43.29 9.71
C ALA A 625 -11.36 42.05 8.83
N TRP A 626 -10.40 41.12 8.83
CA TRP A 626 -10.53 39.86 8.09
C TRP A 626 -11.56 38.93 8.72
N VAL A 627 -11.60 38.85 10.05
CA VAL A 627 -12.55 37.97 10.76
C VAL A 627 -13.98 38.48 10.59
N GLY A 628 -14.22 39.78 10.72
CA GLY A 628 -15.55 40.39 10.64
C GLY A 628 -16.36 40.22 11.93
N ALA A 629 -17.28 41.16 12.16
CA ALA A 629 -18.08 41.19 13.40
C ALA A 629 -18.97 39.94 13.57
N ASP A 630 -19.41 39.33 12.46
CA ASP A 630 -20.23 38.12 12.42
C ASP A 630 -19.52 36.87 12.99
N LEU A 631 -18.20 36.87 13.06
CA LEU A 631 -17.40 35.77 13.60
C LEU A 631 -16.71 36.10 14.94
N GLY A 632 -17.11 37.21 15.57
CA GLY A 632 -16.59 37.62 16.88
C GLY A 632 -15.21 38.28 16.80
N ALA A 633 -14.98 39.20 15.86
CA ALA A 633 -13.69 39.87 15.66
C ALA A 633 -13.06 40.43 16.96
N ASP A 634 -13.86 40.93 17.91
CA ASP A 634 -13.40 41.52 19.17
C ASP A 634 -12.78 40.49 20.14
N THR A 635 -13.00 39.20 19.90
CA THR A 635 -12.48 38.09 20.72
C THR A 635 -11.22 37.45 20.14
N VAL A 636 -10.80 37.87 18.95
CA VAL A 636 -9.63 37.33 18.25
C VAL A 636 -8.40 38.18 18.54
N TYR A 637 -7.29 37.58 19.00
CA TYR A 637 -6.08 38.34 19.29
C TYR A 637 -4.80 37.55 19.00
N LEU A 638 -3.70 38.31 18.82
CA LEU A 638 -2.34 37.76 18.76
C LEU A 638 -1.83 37.53 20.17
N ALA A 639 -1.38 36.31 20.46
CA ALA A 639 -0.87 35.93 21.77
C ALA A 639 0.63 35.62 21.74
N GLY A 640 1.35 35.98 22.80
CA GLY A 640 2.78 35.69 22.96
C GLY A 640 3.68 36.35 21.92
N LEU A 641 3.42 37.61 21.56
CA LEU A 641 4.17 38.36 20.55
C LEU A 641 5.65 38.52 20.91
N GLU A 642 5.96 38.61 22.20
CA GLU A 642 7.31 38.62 22.76
C GLU A 642 8.12 37.33 22.46
N HIS A 643 7.43 36.28 21.99
CA HIS A 643 8.01 35.00 21.60
C HIS A 643 7.84 34.68 20.11
N ALA A 644 7.39 35.66 19.30
CA ALA A 644 7.14 35.45 17.89
C ALA A 644 8.43 35.17 17.10
N VAL A 645 9.53 35.85 17.44
CA VAL A 645 10.86 35.60 16.86
C VAL A 645 11.63 34.63 17.75
N LYS A 646 12.09 33.52 17.17
CA LYS A 646 12.86 32.49 17.88
C LYS A 646 14.28 32.99 18.14
N SER A 647 14.79 32.81 19.37
CA SER A 647 16.16 33.22 19.74
C SER A 647 17.22 32.48 18.90
N ALA A 648 18.36 33.13 18.66
CA ALA A 648 19.50 32.50 17.96
C ALA A 648 19.95 31.20 18.65
N SER A 649 19.95 31.13 19.98
CA SER A 649 20.25 29.90 20.73
C SER A 649 19.26 28.76 20.43
N SER A 650 17.96 29.06 20.39
CA SER A 650 16.92 28.08 20.09
C SER A 650 16.94 27.65 18.61
N LEU A 651 17.34 28.56 17.71
CA LEU A 651 17.57 28.25 16.29
C LEU A 651 18.79 27.36 16.10
N ARG A 652 19.89 27.62 16.82
CA ARG A 652 21.09 26.77 16.84
C ARG A 652 20.75 25.35 17.27
N GLU A 653 20.03 25.18 18.38
CA GLU A 653 19.56 23.88 18.83
C GLU A 653 18.69 23.20 17.77
N LYS A 654 17.73 23.93 17.20
CA LYS A 654 16.84 23.39 16.16
C LYS A 654 17.57 22.95 14.89
N LEU A 655 18.56 23.73 14.44
CA LEU A 655 19.41 23.37 13.31
C LEU A 655 20.21 22.10 13.62
N GLY A 656 20.81 22.01 14.82
CA GLY A 656 21.50 20.80 15.26
C GLY A 656 20.59 19.57 15.28
N TYR A 657 19.38 19.70 15.81
CA TYR A 657 18.37 18.65 15.80
C TYR A 657 17.92 18.24 14.39
N ALA A 658 17.73 19.22 13.50
CA ALA A 658 17.36 18.93 12.12
C ALA A 658 18.50 18.22 11.36
N ILE A 659 19.76 18.56 11.63
CA ILE A 659 20.92 17.90 11.03
C ILE A 659 21.04 16.44 11.51
N THR A 660 20.87 16.22 12.80
CA THR A 660 20.92 14.86 13.38
C THR A 660 19.73 13.97 12.99
N SER A 661 18.72 14.48 12.30
CA SER A 661 17.53 13.71 11.92
C SER A 661 17.63 12.98 10.56
N LYS A 662 18.56 13.34 9.66
CA LYS A 662 18.75 12.72 8.32
C LYS A 662 20.17 12.13 8.13
N GLN A 663 20.36 11.26 7.13
CA GLN A 663 21.66 10.60 6.87
C GLN A 663 22.76 11.60 6.47
N GLN A 664 22.48 12.62 5.66
CA GLN A 664 23.42 13.72 5.37
C GLN A 664 22.71 15.02 4.96
N PRO A 665 22.16 15.81 5.89
CA PRO A 665 21.73 17.16 5.55
C PRO A 665 22.92 18.11 5.66
N ASP A 666 23.36 18.67 4.53
CA ASP A 666 24.15 19.88 4.52
C ASP A 666 23.37 20.97 5.27
N LEU A 667 24.06 21.78 6.07
CA LEU A 667 23.47 22.94 6.75
C LEU A 667 22.69 23.83 5.76
N GLN A 668 23.16 23.93 4.51
CA GLN A 668 22.48 24.67 3.43
C GLN A 668 21.13 24.08 3.01
N GLU A 669 20.91 22.78 3.18
CA GLU A 669 19.62 22.14 2.87
C GLU A 669 18.60 22.28 4.01
N VAL A 670 19.08 22.40 5.25
CA VAL A 670 18.23 22.52 6.44
C VAL A 670 17.67 23.93 6.59
N ILE A 671 18.50 24.95 6.37
CA ILE A 671 18.14 26.37 6.56
C ILE A 671 16.80 26.74 5.86
N PRO A 672 16.56 26.39 4.58
CA PRO A 672 15.32 26.74 3.89
C PRO A 672 14.07 26.02 4.42
N GLN A 673 14.23 24.97 5.24
CA GLN A 673 13.13 24.17 5.78
C GLN A 673 12.67 24.65 7.16
N ILE A 674 13.40 25.55 7.81
CA ILE A 674 13.03 26.11 9.11
C ILE A 674 12.00 27.22 8.90
N SER A 675 10.73 26.89 9.12
CA SER A 675 9.59 27.82 8.98
C SER A 675 9.19 28.54 10.26
N ASP A 676 9.70 28.14 11.43
CA ASP A 676 9.30 28.72 12.72
C ASP A 676 10.37 29.61 13.35
N ALA A 677 11.27 30.15 12.51
CA ALA A 677 12.13 31.24 12.93
C ALA A 677 11.29 32.48 13.30
N LEU A 678 10.18 32.69 12.57
CA LEU A 678 9.09 33.60 12.90
C LEU A 678 7.79 32.80 13.01
N ARG A 679 7.12 32.84 14.17
CA ARG A 679 5.85 32.14 14.41
C ARG A 679 4.89 33.00 15.22
N TYR A 680 3.67 33.22 14.71
CA TYR A 680 2.60 33.87 15.46
C TYR A 680 1.63 32.85 16.06
N SER A 681 1.06 33.16 17.22
CA SER A 681 -0.08 32.44 17.78
C SER A 681 -1.31 33.33 17.73
N ILE A 682 -2.40 32.84 17.13
CA ILE A 682 -3.68 33.57 17.04
C ILE A 682 -4.70 32.77 17.83
N VAL A 683 -5.36 33.42 18.79
CA VAL A 683 -6.43 32.82 19.59
C VAL A 683 -7.78 33.14 18.94
N LEU A 684 -8.58 32.11 18.71
CA LEU A 684 -9.90 32.16 18.08
C LEU A 684 -10.96 31.50 18.98
N PRO A 685 -12.23 31.96 18.96
CA PRO A 685 -13.32 31.29 19.65
C PRO A 685 -13.56 29.87 19.11
N PRO A 686 -13.94 28.89 19.97
CA PRO A 686 -14.19 27.51 19.54
C PRO A 686 -15.30 27.38 18.48
N ASP A 687 -16.38 28.15 18.59
CA ASP A 687 -17.57 28.03 17.73
C ASP A 687 -17.35 28.61 16.32
N THR A 688 -16.45 29.59 16.19
CA THR A 688 -16.13 30.27 14.92
C THR A 688 -14.72 29.96 14.41
N PHE A 689 -14.03 28.99 15.01
CA PHE A 689 -12.62 28.70 14.78
C PHE A 689 -12.29 28.43 13.30
N ALA A 690 -12.98 27.47 12.67
CA ALA A 690 -12.75 27.09 11.28
C ALA A 690 -13.06 28.21 10.28
N PRO A 691 -14.23 28.89 10.32
CA PRO A 691 -14.49 30.00 9.40
C PRO A 691 -13.57 31.21 9.63
N ALA A 692 -13.22 31.56 10.87
CA ALA A 692 -12.33 32.68 11.17
C ALA A 692 -10.90 32.44 10.66
N SER A 693 -10.35 31.24 10.89
CA SER A 693 -9.01 30.87 10.36
C SER A 693 -8.97 30.91 8.83
N ARG A 694 -10.02 30.45 8.14
CA ARG A 694 -10.13 30.54 6.66
C ARG A 694 -10.11 31.99 6.17
N ARG A 695 -10.82 32.92 6.83
CA ARG A 695 -10.83 34.34 6.43
C ARG A 695 -9.47 35.02 6.64
N ILE A 696 -8.80 34.71 7.75
CA ILE A 696 -7.44 35.23 8.01
C ILE A 696 -6.46 34.75 6.93
N LEU A 697 -6.50 33.46 6.60
CA LEU A 697 -5.64 32.90 5.53
C LEU A 697 -5.95 33.51 4.16
N ALA A 698 -7.22 33.73 3.82
CA ALA A 698 -7.61 34.41 2.58
C ALA A 698 -7.14 35.89 2.55
N GLY A 699 -7.16 36.57 3.69
CA GLY A 699 -6.66 37.94 3.84
C GLY A 699 -5.14 38.05 3.64
N LEU A 700 -4.40 37.03 4.10
CA LEU A 700 -2.96 36.87 3.90
C LEU A 700 -2.60 36.52 2.45
N GLU A 701 -3.34 35.59 1.83
CA GLU A 701 -3.16 35.21 0.43
C GLU A 701 -3.37 36.41 -0.52
N LYS A 702 -4.40 37.24 -0.26
CA LYS A 702 -4.64 38.49 -1.01
C LYS A 702 -3.48 39.50 -0.91
N ARG A 703 -2.66 39.41 0.15
CA ARG A 703 -1.47 40.25 0.36
C ARG A 703 -0.19 39.55 -0.11
N GLY A 704 -0.29 38.43 -0.81
CA GLY A 704 0.83 37.71 -1.41
C GLY A 704 1.48 36.65 -0.52
N HIS A 705 0.98 36.41 0.69
CA HIS A 705 1.51 35.36 1.56
C HIS A 705 0.87 34.02 1.22
N SER A 706 1.64 33.12 0.58
CA SER A 706 1.13 31.85 0.06
C SER A 706 1.27 30.72 1.08
N MET A 707 0.22 29.91 1.28
CA MET A 707 0.29 28.73 2.16
C MET A 707 1.09 27.59 1.52
N THR A 708 2.08 27.06 2.24
CA THR A 708 2.93 25.94 1.79
C THR A 708 2.69 24.65 2.57
N ALA A 709 2.15 24.74 3.79
CA ALA A 709 1.77 23.59 4.59
C ALA A 709 0.70 23.96 5.62
N ARG A 710 -0.10 22.97 6.03
CA ARG A 710 -1.11 23.02 7.08
C ARG A 710 -1.16 21.67 7.79
N THR A 711 -1.15 21.68 9.10
CA THR A 711 -1.33 20.50 9.95
C THR A 711 -2.40 20.77 10.99
N ASN A 712 -3.42 19.91 11.03
CA ASN A 712 -4.51 19.99 11.98
C ASN A 712 -4.26 19.06 13.16
N HIS A 713 -3.63 19.58 14.21
CA HIS A 713 -3.30 18.80 15.40
C HIS A 713 -4.53 18.29 16.16
N PHE A 714 -5.72 18.86 15.95
CA PHE A 714 -6.97 18.39 16.56
C PHE A 714 -7.40 17.00 16.04
N ASN A 715 -7.08 16.68 14.78
CA ASN A 715 -7.46 15.40 14.16
C ASN A 715 -6.51 14.23 14.52
N HIS A 716 -5.45 14.48 15.29
CA HIS A 716 -4.52 13.45 15.71
C HIS A 716 -4.79 13.00 17.15
N GLU A 717 -5.66 11.99 17.28
CA GLU A 717 -5.85 11.29 18.55
C GLU A 717 -4.51 10.77 19.10
N GLY A 718 -4.23 11.01 20.38
CA GLY A 718 -3.00 10.53 20.99
C GLY A 718 -1.83 11.53 21.01
N THR A 719 -2.02 12.78 20.56
CA THR A 719 -0.98 13.81 20.58
C THR A 719 -1.10 14.73 21.80
N PRO A 720 0.02 15.13 22.44
CA PRO A 720 -0.01 16.00 23.61
C PRO A 720 -0.07 17.49 23.22
N PHE A 721 -0.70 17.85 22.09
CA PHE A 721 -0.71 19.21 21.54
C PHE A 721 -1.90 19.42 20.59
N GLY A 722 -2.63 20.53 20.72
CA GLY A 722 -3.80 20.86 19.90
C GLY A 722 -3.76 22.28 19.34
N ALA A 723 -3.71 22.40 18.02
CA ALA A 723 -3.68 23.65 17.26
C ALA A 723 -3.91 23.38 15.76
N LEU A 724 -4.25 24.42 14.98
CA LEU A 724 -4.11 24.39 13.53
C LEU A 724 -2.83 25.15 13.15
N SER A 725 -1.81 24.43 12.69
CA SER A 725 -0.50 25.00 12.32
C SER A 725 -0.44 25.23 10.82
N VAL A 726 -0.07 26.43 10.37
CA VAL A 726 0.01 26.81 8.96
C VAL A 726 1.37 27.42 8.66
N THR A 727 2.07 26.91 7.65
CA THR A 727 3.30 27.51 7.13
C THR A 727 2.99 28.36 5.90
N LEU A 728 3.51 29.58 5.89
CA LEU A 728 3.31 30.58 4.86
C LEU A 728 4.66 30.99 4.27
N GLN A 729 4.66 31.34 2.99
CA GLN A 729 5.78 31.95 2.29
C GLN A 729 5.49 33.43 2.07
N ASP A 730 6.49 34.29 2.27
CA ASP A 730 6.41 35.73 1.99
C ASP A 730 6.17 36.02 0.49
N PRO A 731 5.66 37.21 0.12
CA PRO A 731 5.46 37.58 -1.29
C PRO A 731 6.74 37.52 -2.14
N GLY A 732 7.91 37.70 -1.53
CA GLY A 732 9.21 37.61 -2.19
C GLY A 732 9.71 36.17 -2.42
N GLY A 733 9.03 35.16 -1.86
CA GLY A 733 9.40 33.75 -2.01
C GLY A 733 10.66 33.33 -1.24
N SER A 734 11.20 34.21 -0.40
CA SER A 734 12.54 34.13 0.19
C SER A 734 12.55 33.64 1.65
N PHE A 735 11.41 33.70 2.34
CA PHE A 735 11.29 33.44 3.76
C PHE A 735 10.00 32.67 4.10
N LEU A 736 10.14 31.64 4.93
CA LEU A 736 9.02 30.88 5.48
C LEU A 736 8.73 31.32 6.92
N TRP A 737 7.45 31.42 7.26
CA TRP A 737 6.99 31.75 8.61
C TRP A 737 5.73 30.93 8.96
N GLU A 738 5.40 30.86 10.25
CA GLU A 738 4.31 29.99 10.73
C GLU A 738 3.22 30.79 11.48
N ILE A 739 1.97 30.35 11.36
CA ILE A 739 0.85 30.74 12.22
C ILE A 739 0.31 29.48 12.91
N GLN A 740 0.08 29.57 14.22
CA GLN A 740 -0.64 28.55 14.98
C GLN A 740 -1.95 29.13 15.50
N PHE A 741 -3.08 28.60 15.03
CA PHE A 741 -4.39 28.95 15.55
C PHE A 741 -4.72 28.07 16.76
N HIS A 742 -5.12 28.71 17.86
CA HIS A 742 -5.46 28.09 19.13
C HIS A 742 -6.84 28.54 19.59
N THR A 743 -7.50 27.72 20.42
CA THR A 743 -8.54 28.23 21.31
C THR A 743 -7.86 28.76 22.58
N GLU A 744 -8.58 29.52 23.40
CA GLU A 744 -8.04 30.02 24.66
C GLU A 744 -7.52 28.87 25.55
N GLN A 745 -8.28 27.78 25.62
CA GLN A 745 -7.91 26.58 26.37
C GLN A 745 -6.64 25.91 25.81
N THR A 746 -6.52 25.76 24.49
CA THR A 746 -5.33 25.08 23.91
C THR A 746 -4.08 25.95 23.97
N PHE A 747 -4.23 27.27 23.91
CA PHE A 747 -3.12 28.20 24.12
C PHE A 747 -2.63 28.16 25.57
N ALA A 748 -3.54 28.19 26.56
CA ALA A 748 -3.19 28.07 27.97
C ALA A 748 -2.42 26.77 28.28
N LEU A 749 -2.88 25.64 27.72
CA LEU A 749 -2.18 24.36 27.86
C LEU A 749 -0.80 24.36 27.19
N LYS A 750 -0.67 24.96 26.00
CA LYS A 750 0.64 25.11 25.33
C LYS A 750 1.63 25.89 26.19
N VAL A 751 1.19 26.99 26.81
CA VAL A 751 2.04 27.80 27.70
C VAL A 751 2.43 27.01 28.94
N ARG A 752 1.46 26.32 29.59
CA ARG A 752 1.69 25.48 30.77
C ARG A 752 2.72 24.39 30.52
N TYR A 753 2.66 23.72 29.37
CA TYR A 753 3.52 22.58 29.04
C TYR A 753 4.78 22.93 28.23
N HIS A 754 5.07 24.20 27.99
CA HIS A 754 6.22 24.65 27.19
C HIS A 754 7.56 24.03 27.63
N ASN A 755 7.84 24.04 28.94
CA ASN A 755 9.08 23.45 29.48
C ASN A 755 9.12 21.93 29.32
N LEU A 756 7.97 21.26 29.45
CA LEU A 756 7.86 19.82 29.28
C LEU A 756 8.12 19.41 27.81
N TYR A 757 7.65 20.19 26.84
CA TYR A 757 7.97 19.95 25.43
C TYR A 757 9.46 20.15 25.12
N LYS A 758 10.10 21.18 25.71
CA LYS A 758 11.55 21.37 25.59
C LYS A 758 12.35 20.23 26.21
N GLN A 759 11.90 19.71 27.36
CA GLN A 759 12.49 18.53 27.97
C GLN A 759 12.32 17.31 27.06
N ALA A 760 11.10 16.99 26.64
CA ALA A 760 10.84 15.86 25.77
C ALA A 760 11.60 15.92 24.43
N GLN A 761 11.80 17.11 23.88
CA GLN A 761 12.66 17.31 22.71
C GLN A 761 14.11 16.94 23.03
N ARG A 762 14.70 17.47 24.12
CA ARG A 762 16.07 17.15 24.54
C ARG A 762 16.27 15.65 24.80
N GLU A 763 15.37 15.04 25.56
CA GLU A 763 15.42 13.60 25.90
C GLU A 763 15.33 12.71 24.64
N ARG A 764 14.46 13.08 23.67
CA ARG A 764 14.37 12.39 22.38
C ARG A 764 15.69 12.41 21.64
N HIS A 765 16.44 13.51 21.71
CA HIS A 765 17.75 13.63 21.07
C HIS A 765 18.87 12.91 21.81
N GLN A 766 18.70 12.67 23.12
CA GLN A 766 19.59 11.83 23.93
C GLN A 766 19.30 10.34 23.81
N GLY A 767 18.39 9.94 22.91
CA GLY A 767 18.10 8.54 22.61
C GLY A 767 17.04 7.90 23.51
N MET A 768 16.28 8.70 24.27
CA MET A 768 15.17 8.19 25.08
C MET A 768 14.16 7.41 24.22
N SER A 769 13.71 6.25 24.72
CA SER A 769 12.78 5.39 24.00
C SER A 769 11.43 6.09 23.76
N PRO A 770 10.69 5.72 22.70
CA PRO A 770 9.37 6.29 22.42
C PRO A 770 8.37 6.12 23.58
N ASP A 771 8.44 5.03 24.33
CA ASP A 771 7.53 4.79 25.47
C ASP A 771 7.89 5.63 26.70
N ALA A 772 9.18 5.84 26.97
CA ALA A 772 9.62 6.77 28.01
C ALA A 772 9.22 8.23 27.68
N LEU A 773 9.37 8.64 26.41
CA LEU A 773 8.87 9.95 25.94
C LEU A 773 7.36 10.10 26.08
N ARG A 774 6.60 9.02 25.81
CA ARG A 774 5.14 9.02 26.00
C ARG A 774 4.76 9.10 27.48
N ALA A 775 5.50 8.44 28.37
CA ALA A 775 5.30 8.56 29.81
C ALA A 775 5.58 9.98 30.29
N LEU A 776 6.66 10.62 29.83
CA LEU A 776 6.99 12.01 30.12
C LEU A 776 5.89 12.98 29.67
N LEU A 777 5.34 12.78 28.48
CA LEU A 777 4.30 13.66 27.89
C LEU A 777 2.87 13.31 28.34
N ARG A 778 2.68 12.33 29.23
CA ARG A 778 1.37 11.86 29.68
C ARG A 778 0.49 12.95 30.29
N PRO A 779 0.98 13.86 31.14
CA PRO A 779 0.14 14.92 31.72
C PRO A 779 -0.42 15.86 30.64
N ALA A 780 0.42 16.28 29.70
CA ALA A 780 -0.02 17.09 28.56
C ALA A 780 -1.04 16.35 27.70
N TRP A 781 -0.85 15.05 27.48
CA TRP A 781 -1.79 14.24 26.73
C TRP A 781 -3.18 14.16 27.38
N GLN A 782 -3.25 13.97 28.70
CA GLN A 782 -4.51 13.91 29.44
C GLN A 782 -5.28 15.24 29.35
N ASP A 783 -4.58 16.36 29.57
CA ASP A 783 -5.21 17.68 29.53
C ASP A 783 -5.67 18.08 28.12
N PHE A 784 -4.88 17.81 27.08
CA PHE A 784 -5.28 18.10 25.70
C PHE A 784 -6.44 17.20 25.23
N ARG A 785 -6.54 15.97 25.72
CA ARG A 785 -7.66 15.07 25.41
C ARG A 785 -8.98 15.54 26.02
N ALA A 786 -8.92 16.29 27.13
CA ALA A 786 -10.11 16.87 27.76
C ALA A 786 -10.64 18.12 27.04
N VAL A 787 -9.91 18.65 26.06
CA VAL A 787 -10.36 19.79 25.25
C VAL A 787 -11.31 19.32 24.16
N THR A 788 -12.49 19.94 24.08
CA THR A 788 -13.43 19.72 22.99
C THR A 788 -12.85 20.20 21.67
N MET A 789 -12.97 19.38 20.62
CA MET A 789 -12.57 19.76 19.26
C MET A 789 -13.40 20.97 18.79
N PRO A 790 -12.78 22.06 18.29
CA PRO A 790 -13.53 23.23 17.82
C PRO A 790 -14.37 22.90 16.57
N ALA A 791 -15.52 23.55 16.43
CA ALA A 791 -16.48 23.25 15.36
C ALA A 791 -15.89 23.43 13.96
N GLY A 792 -16.12 22.46 13.07
CA GLY A 792 -15.64 22.47 11.69
C GLY A 792 -14.15 22.16 11.53
N CYS A 793 -13.43 21.85 12.61
CA CYS A 793 -12.03 21.41 12.52
C CYS A 793 -11.91 19.98 11.98
N GLU A 794 -12.88 19.12 12.22
CA GLU A 794 -12.97 17.76 11.69
C GLU A 794 -12.89 17.71 10.16
N GLU A 795 -13.38 18.75 9.49
CA GLU A 795 -13.36 18.89 8.04
C GLU A 795 -12.04 19.43 7.48
N ILE A 796 -11.12 19.89 8.34
CA ILE A 796 -9.84 20.48 7.93
C ILE A 796 -8.78 19.38 7.87
N GLU A 797 -8.49 18.89 6.66
CA GLU A 797 -7.43 17.91 6.44
C GLU A 797 -6.03 18.54 6.48
N ASP A 798 -5.05 17.72 6.88
CA ASP A 798 -3.64 17.99 6.69
C ASP A 798 -3.34 18.21 5.21
N TRP A 799 -2.57 19.26 4.93
CA TRP A 799 -2.24 19.62 3.56
C TRP A 799 -0.81 20.12 3.48
N ARG A 800 -0.07 19.69 2.47
CA ARG A 800 1.26 20.24 2.19
C ARG A 800 1.33 20.52 0.71
N GLN A 801 1.82 21.71 0.36
CA GLN A 801 2.17 22.03 -1.00
C GLN A 801 3.19 20.98 -1.44
N ALA A 802 2.81 20.18 -2.44
CA ALA A 802 3.71 19.19 -3.00
C ALA A 802 4.96 19.93 -3.45
N SER A 803 6.06 19.69 -2.75
CA SER A 803 7.36 20.10 -3.25
C SER A 803 7.45 19.47 -4.64
N LEU A 804 7.81 20.25 -5.66
CA LEU A 804 8.18 19.69 -6.97
C LEU A 804 9.42 18.78 -6.88
N TYR A 805 9.90 18.49 -5.66
CA TYR A 805 10.92 17.51 -5.28
C TYR A 805 10.50 16.48 -4.21
N ALA A 806 9.21 16.37 -3.83
CA ALA A 806 8.75 15.27 -2.97
C ALA A 806 7.26 14.99 -3.19
N ALA A 807 6.94 14.25 -4.26
CA ALA A 807 5.71 13.48 -4.32
C ALA A 807 5.92 12.17 -3.54
N PRO A 808 4.95 11.68 -2.74
CA PRO A 808 4.97 10.33 -2.23
C PRO A 808 4.87 9.35 -3.41
N PRO A 809 5.57 8.21 -3.41
CA PRO A 809 5.41 7.21 -4.44
C PRO A 809 4.05 6.54 -4.25
N LEU A 810 3.12 6.82 -5.17
CA LEU A 810 2.00 5.92 -5.43
C LEU A 810 2.58 4.58 -5.95
N HIS A 811 1.88 3.51 -5.58
CA HIS A 811 2.26 2.11 -5.67
C HIS A 811 2.71 1.62 -7.06
N PRO A 812 3.43 0.48 -7.10
CA PRO A 812 4.36 0.11 -8.16
C PRO A 812 3.63 -0.55 -9.32
N GLU A 813 3.75 0.02 -10.51
CA GLU A 813 3.64 -0.74 -11.74
C GLU A 813 4.82 -0.38 -12.63
N LEU A 814 5.66 -1.41 -12.82
CA LEU A 814 6.61 -1.70 -13.89
C LEU A 814 7.00 -0.57 -14.87
N GLU A 815 8.32 -0.49 -15.08
CA GLU A 815 9.09 0.26 -16.09
C GLU A 815 9.46 1.71 -15.72
N ALA A 816 10.69 2.23 -15.90
CA ALA A 816 11.86 1.73 -16.61
C ALA A 816 13.17 2.27 -16.01
N GLN A 817 14.28 1.60 -16.36
CA GLN A 817 15.68 1.99 -16.14
C GLN A 817 15.92 3.51 -16.24
N GLY A 818 16.21 4.22 -15.14
CA GLY A 818 16.40 5.68 -15.28
C GLY A 818 16.65 6.56 -14.07
N ALA A 819 17.24 6.08 -12.96
CA ALA A 819 17.75 6.99 -11.92
C ALA A 819 19.18 6.68 -11.48
N GLN A 820 20.09 6.58 -12.45
CA GLN A 820 21.50 6.86 -12.17
C GLN A 820 21.63 8.29 -11.64
N ALA A 821 22.32 8.45 -10.51
CA ALA A 821 22.84 9.75 -10.09
C ALA A 821 23.61 10.39 -11.27
N ILE A 822 23.59 11.73 -11.38
CA ILE A 822 24.43 12.41 -12.39
C ILE A 822 25.87 11.97 -12.13
N ALA A 823 26.44 11.20 -13.07
CA ALA A 823 27.82 10.75 -12.97
C ALA A 823 28.73 11.95 -12.69
N ALA A 824 29.63 11.81 -11.72
CA ALA A 824 30.40 12.94 -11.19
C ALA A 824 31.10 13.75 -12.29
N TYR A 825 31.60 13.08 -13.34
CA TYR A 825 32.29 13.70 -14.48
C TYR A 825 31.37 14.54 -15.40
N LEU A 826 30.05 14.29 -15.42
CA LEU A 826 29.08 15.04 -16.24
C LEU A 826 28.52 16.29 -15.55
N ARG A 827 28.66 16.37 -14.22
CA ARG A 827 28.11 17.45 -13.39
C ARG A 827 28.69 18.83 -13.77
N PRO A 828 30.01 19.01 -14.00
CA PRO A 828 30.56 20.30 -14.42
C PRO A 828 30.07 20.75 -15.80
N LEU A 829 29.94 19.82 -16.75
CA LEU A 829 29.46 20.11 -18.11
C LEU A 829 27.99 20.52 -18.12
N ALA A 830 27.15 19.82 -17.35
CA ALA A 830 25.73 20.16 -17.22
C ALA A 830 25.53 21.55 -16.61
N ARG A 831 26.28 21.89 -15.54
CA ARG A 831 26.25 23.23 -14.92
C ARG A 831 26.74 24.32 -15.88
N ARG A 832 27.78 24.05 -16.67
CA ARG A 832 28.29 25.00 -17.68
C ARG A 832 27.25 25.34 -18.74
N LEU A 833 26.58 24.32 -19.30
CA LEU A 833 25.50 24.51 -20.28
C LEU A 833 24.28 25.20 -19.67
N SER A 834 23.96 24.90 -18.41
CA SER A 834 22.91 25.59 -17.66
C SER A 834 23.25 27.08 -17.48
N ALA A 835 24.45 27.42 -17.02
CA ALA A 835 24.90 28.80 -16.88
C ALA A 835 24.98 29.56 -18.22
N GLN A 836 25.36 28.87 -19.31
CA GLN A 836 25.33 29.42 -20.67
C GLN A 836 23.89 29.70 -21.14
N ALA A 837 22.95 28.80 -20.87
CA ALA A 837 21.53 28.99 -21.17
C ALA A 837 20.96 30.24 -20.47
N HIS A 838 21.32 30.49 -19.22
CA HIS A 838 20.91 31.70 -18.50
C HIS A 838 21.48 32.99 -19.13
N ARG A 839 22.75 32.95 -19.58
CA ARG A 839 23.36 34.09 -20.30
C ARG A 839 22.68 34.36 -21.65
N ILE A 840 22.32 33.32 -22.39
CA ILE A 840 21.60 33.45 -23.66
C ILE A 840 20.19 33.99 -23.42
N GLU A 841 19.48 33.50 -22.38
CA GLU A 841 18.14 34.00 -22.03
C GLU A 841 18.13 35.49 -21.73
N ALA A 842 19.11 35.98 -20.96
CA ALA A 842 19.23 37.41 -20.63
C ALA A 842 19.34 38.32 -21.88
N GLN A 843 19.91 37.80 -22.97
CA GLN A 843 20.06 38.55 -24.23
C GLN A 843 18.88 38.34 -25.20
N VAL A 844 18.26 37.16 -25.19
CA VAL A 844 17.20 36.77 -26.14
C VAL A 844 15.82 37.21 -25.68
N SER A 845 15.49 37.05 -24.39
CA SER A 845 14.15 37.36 -23.87
C SER A 845 13.73 38.83 -24.08
N PRO A 846 14.59 39.85 -23.88
CA PRO A 846 14.24 41.25 -24.17
C PRO A 846 14.01 41.54 -25.65
N LYS A 847 14.65 40.78 -26.55
CA LYS A 847 14.50 40.89 -28.01
C LYS A 847 13.25 40.14 -28.51
N LEU A 848 12.93 39.00 -27.90
CA LEU A 848 11.83 38.13 -28.31
C LEU A 848 10.46 38.65 -27.84
N ARG A 849 10.33 39.06 -26.58
CA ARG A 849 9.03 39.43 -25.98
C ARG A 849 8.29 40.56 -26.71
N PRO A 850 8.92 41.70 -27.08
CA PRO A 850 8.22 42.78 -27.79
C PRO A 850 7.70 42.34 -29.16
N VAL A 851 8.43 41.46 -29.84
CA VAL A 851 8.04 40.91 -31.15
C VAL A 851 6.84 39.97 -31.00
N LEU A 852 6.80 39.18 -29.93
CA LEU A 852 5.65 38.33 -29.61
C LEU A 852 4.41 39.18 -29.29
N GLU A 853 4.53 40.18 -28.43
CA GLU A 853 3.43 41.09 -28.06
C GLU A 853 2.83 41.77 -29.30
N LYS A 854 3.68 42.28 -30.21
CA LYS A 854 3.25 42.91 -31.46
C LYS A 854 2.49 41.96 -32.41
N LEU A 855 2.83 40.67 -32.40
CA LEU A 855 2.25 39.66 -33.28
C LEU A 855 1.12 38.85 -32.60
N GLY A 856 0.65 39.28 -31.43
CA GLY A 856 -0.36 38.56 -30.65
C GLY A 856 0.12 37.21 -30.10
N GLY A 857 1.44 36.98 -30.11
CA GLY A 857 2.09 35.80 -29.57
C GLY A 857 2.35 35.91 -28.07
N LYS A 858 2.36 34.77 -27.39
CA LYS A 858 2.69 34.68 -25.96
C LYS A 858 3.67 33.56 -25.71
N LEU A 859 4.48 33.68 -24.68
CA LEU A 859 5.21 32.53 -24.16
C LEU A 859 4.25 31.64 -23.39
N ARG A 860 4.54 30.34 -23.36
CA ARG A 860 3.76 29.40 -22.55
C ARG A 860 3.77 29.86 -21.09
N GLU A 861 2.58 30.01 -20.53
CA GLU A 861 2.34 30.29 -19.13
C GLU A 861 1.23 29.37 -18.62
N ASP A 862 1.51 28.63 -17.54
CA ASP A 862 0.47 27.85 -16.84
C ASP A 862 -0.19 28.73 -15.74
N LYS A 863 0.47 29.84 -15.36
CA LYS A 863 0.00 30.93 -14.48
C LYS A 863 0.60 32.25 -14.97
N PRO A 864 -0.07 33.40 -14.81
CA PRO A 864 0.45 34.68 -15.28
C PRO A 864 1.90 34.93 -14.82
N GLY A 865 2.80 35.17 -15.77
CA GLY A 865 4.20 35.53 -15.51
C GLY A 865 5.17 34.36 -15.24
N ASN A 866 4.72 33.11 -15.30
CA ASN A 866 5.56 31.95 -14.94
C ASN A 866 6.33 31.31 -16.11
N TRP A 867 6.40 31.95 -17.28
CA TRP A 867 7.00 31.37 -18.49
C TRP A 867 8.46 30.92 -18.32
N ARG A 868 9.24 31.59 -17.45
CA ARG A 868 10.63 31.23 -17.16
C ARG A 868 10.79 29.84 -16.51
N ASN A 869 9.73 29.30 -15.93
CA ASN A 869 9.75 27.95 -15.34
C ASN A 869 9.86 26.84 -16.39
N PHE A 870 9.55 27.14 -17.66
CA PHE A 870 9.49 26.14 -18.74
C PHE A 870 10.66 26.20 -19.71
N ILE A 871 11.47 27.27 -19.66
CA ILE A 871 12.49 27.51 -20.69
C ILE A 871 13.84 26.85 -20.41
N PHE A 872 14.17 26.58 -19.14
CA PHE A 872 15.45 25.99 -18.77
C PHE A 872 15.35 24.47 -18.59
N LYS A 873 16.27 23.76 -19.24
CA LYS A 873 16.41 22.32 -19.03
C LYS A 873 17.14 22.06 -17.70
N LYS A 874 16.59 21.19 -16.86
CA LYS A 874 17.24 20.77 -15.60
C LYS A 874 18.60 20.10 -15.85
N ASP A 875 19.59 20.37 -15.00
CA ASP A 875 20.96 19.81 -15.06
C ASP A 875 20.98 18.29 -15.26
N ARG A 876 20.11 17.54 -14.57
CA ARG A 876 19.98 16.07 -14.72
C ARG A 876 19.58 15.66 -16.14
N SER A 877 18.69 16.43 -16.77
CA SER A 877 18.23 16.16 -18.14
C SER A 877 19.31 16.53 -19.16
N ILE A 878 20.12 17.56 -18.89
CA ILE A 878 21.31 17.89 -19.68
C ILE A 878 22.34 16.76 -19.59
N ALA A 879 22.73 16.35 -18.37
CA ALA A 879 23.69 15.26 -18.14
C ALA A 879 23.24 13.94 -18.78
N ARG A 880 21.95 13.58 -18.64
CA ARG A 880 21.39 12.39 -19.27
C ARG A 880 21.49 12.44 -20.80
N LYS A 881 21.23 13.60 -21.43
CA LYS A 881 21.36 13.73 -22.89
C LYS A 881 22.82 13.64 -23.36
N ILE A 882 23.77 14.14 -22.57
CA ILE A 882 25.20 13.97 -22.85
C ILE A 882 25.54 12.48 -22.85
N ALA A 883 25.20 11.77 -21.77
CA ALA A 883 25.41 10.33 -21.66
C ALA A 883 24.72 9.53 -22.77
N GLN A 884 23.49 9.88 -23.14
CA GLN A 884 22.77 9.22 -24.22
C GLN A 884 23.49 9.39 -25.57
N ARG A 885 24.00 10.59 -25.88
CA ARG A 885 24.77 10.81 -27.12
C ARG A 885 26.06 10.01 -27.15
N GLN A 886 26.75 9.86 -26.02
CA GLN A 886 27.96 9.03 -25.93
C GLN A 886 27.65 7.54 -26.13
N ARG A 887 26.50 7.06 -25.66
CA ARG A 887 26.05 5.67 -25.91
C ARG A 887 25.67 5.43 -27.37
N THR A 888 25.16 6.45 -28.07
CA THR A 888 24.77 6.32 -29.50
C THR A 888 25.96 6.49 -30.44
N ASP A 889 27.00 7.20 -30.02
CA ASP A 889 28.23 7.42 -30.79
C ASP A 889 29.43 7.36 -29.84
N GLU A 890 30.01 6.15 -29.72
CA GLU A 890 31.09 5.84 -28.77
C GLU A 890 32.38 6.64 -29.03
N ARG A 891 32.49 7.31 -30.18
CA ARG A 891 33.65 8.15 -30.55
C ARG A 891 33.58 9.55 -29.94
N LEU A 892 32.47 9.92 -29.29
CA LEU A 892 32.30 11.25 -28.70
C LEU A 892 32.84 11.34 -27.27
N THR A 893 33.78 12.28 -27.07
CA THR A 893 34.15 12.73 -25.73
C THR A 893 32.96 13.43 -25.03
N PRO A 894 32.91 13.45 -23.68
CA PRO A 894 31.87 14.17 -22.93
C PRO A 894 31.70 15.63 -23.37
N GLU A 895 32.80 16.31 -23.68
CA GLU A 895 32.85 17.69 -24.15
C GLU A 895 32.21 17.84 -25.54
N SER A 896 32.55 16.93 -26.47
CA SER A 896 32.00 16.92 -27.82
C SER A 896 30.50 16.57 -27.83
N ALA A 897 30.08 15.66 -26.95
CA ALA A 897 28.68 15.33 -26.74
C ALA A 897 27.90 16.50 -26.11
N ALA A 898 28.49 17.21 -25.16
CA ALA A 898 27.93 18.42 -24.56
C ALA A 898 27.77 19.56 -25.56
N ALA A 899 28.75 19.78 -26.45
CA ALA A 899 28.68 20.80 -27.50
C ALA A 899 27.53 20.57 -28.51
N ARG A 900 27.02 19.32 -28.60
CA ARG A 900 25.88 18.96 -29.46
C ARG A 900 24.51 19.09 -28.77
N ILE A 901 24.46 19.59 -27.53
CA ILE A 901 23.21 19.89 -26.82
C ILE A 901 22.76 21.31 -27.14
N ARG A 902 21.60 21.44 -27.81
CA ARG A 902 21.09 22.73 -28.34
C ARG A 902 19.78 23.19 -27.72
N ASP A 903 19.25 22.41 -26.77
CA ASP A 903 17.96 22.65 -26.13
C ASP A 903 18.09 22.73 -24.59
N ALA A 904 19.21 23.30 -24.14
CA ALA A 904 19.41 23.70 -22.74
C ALA A 904 18.52 24.91 -22.37
N LEU A 905 18.34 25.82 -23.34
CA LEU A 905 17.31 26.86 -23.35
C LEU A 905 16.29 26.55 -24.46
N ARG A 906 15.00 26.55 -24.13
CA ARG A 906 13.90 26.32 -25.08
C ARG A 906 12.73 27.26 -24.80
N TYR A 907 12.36 28.11 -25.76
CA TYR A 907 11.10 28.84 -25.67
C TYR A 907 9.94 28.03 -26.25
N GLU A 908 8.79 28.05 -25.59
CA GLU A 908 7.53 27.56 -26.13
C GLU A 908 6.65 28.78 -26.41
N VAL A 909 6.46 29.09 -27.69
CA VAL A 909 5.73 30.26 -28.18
C VAL A 909 4.38 29.81 -28.69
N VAL A 910 3.32 30.46 -28.20
CA VAL A 910 1.94 30.28 -28.65
C VAL A 910 1.56 31.44 -29.57
N LEU A 911 1.14 31.13 -30.79
CA LEU A 911 0.66 32.09 -31.79
C LEU A 911 -0.79 31.78 -32.18
N PRO A 912 -1.55 32.78 -32.65
CA PRO A 912 -2.85 32.55 -33.31
C PRO A 912 -2.71 31.63 -34.53
N ALA A 913 -3.76 30.85 -34.83
CA ALA A 913 -3.77 29.98 -36.01
C ALA A 913 -3.84 30.77 -37.33
N GLU A 914 -4.52 31.91 -37.31
CA GLU A 914 -4.56 32.88 -38.41
C GLU A 914 -3.22 33.61 -38.52
N GLY A 915 -2.68 33.70 -39.73
CA GLY A 915 -1.40 34.35 -39.99
C GLY A 915 -0.17 33.67 -39.38
N PHE A 916 -0.28 32.44 -38.85
CA PHE A 916 0.78 31.74 -38.11
C PHE A 916 2.12 31.67 -38.86
N GLY A 917 2.11 31.20 -40.11
CA GLY A 917 3.34 31.06 -40.91
C GLY A 917 4.05 32.39 -41.12
N LYS A 918 3.28 33.44 -41.43
CA LYS A 918 3.79 34.82 -41.58
C LYS A 918 4.33 35.38 -40.27
N ALA A 919 3.69 35.08 -39.14
CA ALA A 919 4.17 35.48 -37.82
C ALA A 919 5.50 34.81 -37.47
N VAL A 920 5.65 33.50 -37.71
CA VAL A 920 6.92 32.78 -37.50
C VAL A 920 8.04 33.35 -38.39
N ASP A 921 7.78 33.56 -39.67
CA ASP A 921 8.75 34.18 -40.60
C ASP A 921 9.16 35.59 -40.14
N THR A 922 8.20 36.41 -39.70
CA THR A 922 8.47 37.76 -39.17
C THR A 922 9.32 37.71 -37.90
N ILE A 923 9.04 36.77 -36.99
CA ILE A 923 9.83 36.56 -35.77
C ILE A 923 11.26 36.19 -36.14
N LEU A 924 11.46 35.20 -37.02
CA LEU A 924 12.80 34.76 -37.42
C LEU A 924 13.58 35.86 -38.14
N LYS A 925 12.95 36.63 -39.03
CA LYS A 925 13.58 37.80 -39.69
C LYS A 925 13.97 38.89 -38.69
N THR A 926 13.11 39.16 -37.71
CA THR A 926 13.38 40.16 -36.67
C THR A 926 14.53 39.73 -35.77
N LEU A 927 14.53 38.48 -35.30
CA LEU A 927 15.64 37.93 -34.54
C LEU A 927 16.94 37.90 -35.37
N GLY A 928 16.87 37.60 -36.67
CA GLY A 928 17.99 37.67 -37.61
C GLY A 928 18.65 39.06 -37.67
N ARG A 929 17.86 40.13 -37.72
CA ARG A 929 18.36 41.52 -37.67
C ARG A 929 19.04 41.85 -36.33
N HIS A 930 18.71 41.12 -35.27
CA HIS A 930 19.34 41.25 -33.95
C HIS A 930 20.48 40.24 -33.71
N GLY A 931 21.07 39.68 -34.78
CA GLY A 931 22.27 38.84 -34.72
C GLY A 931 22.01 37.35 -34.40
N LEU A 932 20.75 36.90 -34.48
CA LEU A 932 20.38 35.51 -34.19
C LEU A 932 20.15 34.72 -35.49
N LYS A 933 21.06 33.80 -35.81
CA LYS A 933 20.99 33.02 -37.04
C LYS A 933 20.15 31.76 -36.82
N ALA A 934 19.10 31.55 -37.62
CA ALA A 934 18.38 30.27 -37.64
C ALA A 934 19.26 29.20 -38.29
N MET A 935 19.55 28.13 -37.55
CA MET A 935 20.45 27.06 -37.99
C MET A 935 19.69 25.82 -38.46
N ARG A 936 18.48 25.61 -37.96
CA ARG A 936 17.65 24.46 -38.31
C ARG A 936 16.18 24.79 -38.10
N LEU A 937 15.32 24.44 -39.05
CA LEU A 937 13.88 24.51 -38.93
C LEU A 937 13.26 23.16 -39.24
N LYS A 938 12.40 22.67 -38.34
CA LYS A 938 11.58 21.48 -38.54
C LYS A 938 10.12 21.86 -38.46
N ASN A 939 9.38 21.62 -39.54
CA ASN A 939 7.94 21.82 -39.60
C ASN A 939 7.24 20.47 -39.45
N ALA A 940 6.60 20.22 -38.31
CA ALA A 940 5.91 18.95 -38.06
C ALA A 940 4.43 18.98 -38.47
N PHE A 941 3.82 20.17 -38.64
CA PHE A 941 2.43 20.30 -39.10
C PHE A 941 2.21 19.75 -40.52
N THR A 942 3.25 19.77 -41.35
CA THR A 942 3.20 19.29 -42.74
C THR A 942 3.59 17.82 -42.89
N ARG A 943 4.07 17.16 -41.81
CA ARG A 943 4.44 15.74 -41.85
C ARG A 943 3.22 14.86 -41.62
N GLN A 944 3.00 13.92 -42.54
CA GLN A 944 2.05 12.83 -42.33
C GLN A 944 2.58 11.89 -41.24
N ASP A 945 1.68 11.31 -40.45
CA ASP A 945 1.99 10.32 -39.41
C ASP A 945 2.94 10.82 -38.30
N THR A 946 2.93 12.13 -38.03
CA THR A 946 3.71 12.72 -36.95
C THR A 946 3.07 12.46 -35.58
N THR A 947 3.88 12.28 -34.55
CA THR A 947 3.43 12.21 -33.14
C THR A 947 3.36 13.59 -32.47
N TYR A 948 3.70 14.65 -33.21
CA TYR A 948 3.87 16.02 -32.71
C TYR A 948 3.47 17.04 -33.78
N ALA A 949 2.65 18.03 -33.40
CA ALA A 949 2.26 19.15 -34.25
C ALA A 949 2.87 20.46 -33.70
N GLY A 950 3.83 21.03 -34.43
CA GLY A 950 4.58 22.22 -34.02
C GLY A 950 5.71 22.56 -35.01
N VAL A 951 6.26 23.77 -34.91
CA VAL A 951 7.48 24.17 -35.63
C VAL A 951 8.62 24.33 -34.64
N ASN A 952 9.72 23.59 -34.84
CA ASN A 952 10.89 23.66 -33.98
C ASN A 952 12.03 24.33 -34.73
N VAL A 953 12.55 25.43 -34.18
CA VAL A 953 13.65 26.20 -34.77
C VAL A 953 14.82 26.25 -33.81
N THR A 954 16.00 25.83 -34.25
CA THR A 954 17.24 26.03 -33.51
C THR A 954 17.92 27.31 -34.00
N LEU A 955 18.21 28.24 -33.10
CA LEU A 955 18.92 29.48 -33.39
C LEU A 955 20.28 29.51 -32.71
N ARG A 956 21.22 30.22 -33.33
CA ARG A 956 22.56 30.49 -32.81
C ARG A 956 22.73 31.97 -32.53
N LEU A 957 23.23 32.27 -31.35
CA LEU A 957 23.69 33.60 -30.98
C LEU A 957 25.21 33.68 -31.22
N ALA A 958 25.62 34.59 -32.11
CA ALA A 958 27.02 34.77 -32.51
C ALA A 958 27.62 36.07 -31.93
N GLU A 959 27.33 36.39 -30.66
CA GLU A 959 27.97 37.49 -29.94
C GLU A 959 29.14 36.96 -29.08
N ALA A 960 30.27 37.68 -29.08
CA ALA A 960 31.55 37.21 -28.49
C ALA A 960 31.48 36.83 -26.99
N GLN A 961 30.47 37.29 -26.25
CA GLN A 961 30.30 37.03 -24.81
C GLN A 961 29.32 35.87 -24.48
N ALA A 962 28.54 35.37 -25.46
CA ALA A 962 27.53 34.34 -25.25
C ALA A 962 27.31 33.45 -26.49
N LEU A 963 28.38 32.83 -27.01
CA LEU A 963 28.28 31.85 -28.08
C LEU A 963 27.42 30.66 -27.63
N GLY A 964 26.34 30.33 -28.34
CA GLY A 964 25.56 29.11 -28.08
C GLY A 964 24.27 28.96 -28.88
N ASP A 965 23.76 27.73 -28.90
CA ASP A 965 22.53 27.36 -29.61
C ASP A 965 21.36 27.24 -28.61
N PHE A 966 20.17 27.66 -29.02
CA PHE A 966 18.92 27.47 -28.26
C PHE A 966 17.76 27.12 -29.19
N GLU A 967 16.64 26.66 -28.63
CA GLU A 967 15.46 26.25 -29.41
C GLU A 967 14.26 27.18 -29.16
N ILE A 968 13.48 27.44 -30.21
CA ILE A 968 12.13 28.00 -30.11
C ILE A 968 11.16 26.99 -30.73
N GLN A 969 10.11 26.65 -30.00
CA GLN A 969 9.00 25.82 -30.46
C GLN A 969 7.75 26.68 -30.62
N PHE A 970 7.24 26.78 -31.84
CA PHE A 970 6.03 27.52 -32.16
C PHE A 970 4.81 26.58 -32.22
N HIS A 971 3.75 26.99 -31.55
CA HIS A 971 2.50 26.25 -31.38
C HIS A 971 1.28 27.16 -31.56
N THR A 972 0.18 26.62 -32.08
CA THR A 972 -1.16 27.14 -31.77
C THR A 972 -1.59 26.68 -30.38
N ALA A 973 -2.58 27.33 -29.76
CA ALA A 973 -3.13 26.92 -28.46
C ALA A 973 -3.56 25.44 -28.45
N HIS A 974 -4.20 24.97 -29.53
CA HIS A 974 -4.62 23.58 -29.70
C HIS A 974 -3.44 22.60 -29.88
N SER A 975 -2.41 23.00 -30.61
CA SER A 975 -1.21 22.16 -30.78
C SER A 975 -0.41 22.04 -29.47
N LEU A 976 -0.33 23.11 -28.67
CA LEU A 976 0.34 23.08 -27.37
C LEU A 976 -0.47 22.24 -26.37
N SER A 977 -1.79 22.42 -26.29
CA SER A 977 -2.63 21.63 -25.39
C SER A 977 -2.57 20.13 -25.74
N THR A 978 -2.52 19.79 -27.03
CA THR A 978 -2.36 18.41 -27.50
C THR A 978 -0.99 17.84 -27.11
N LYS A 979 0.10 18.59 -27.30
CA LYS A 979 1.44 18.20 -26.83
C LYS A 979 1.47 17.94 -25.32
N LEU A 980 0.87 18.82 -24.52
CA LEU A 980 0.83 18.69 -23.06
C LEU A 980 0.01 17.47 -22.63
N ARG A 981 -1.13 17.22 -23.27
CA ARG A 981 -1.98 16.05 -23.02
C ARG A 981 -1.24 14.74 -23.35
N MET A 982 -0.48 14.72 -24.44
CA MET A 982 0.28 13.54 -24.90
C MET A 982 1.66 13.41 -24.24
N HIS A 983 2.08 14.35 -23.38
CA HIS A 983 3.40 14.31 -22.75
C HIS A 983 3.65 13.04 -21.95
N LYS A 984 2.63 12.53 -21.24
CA LYS A 984 2.72 11.26 -20.51
C LYS A 984 2.96 10.06 -21.43
N ASP A 985 2.31 10.02 -22.59
CA ASP A 985 2.49 8.94 -23.56
C ASP A 985 3.89 9.02 -24.21
N TYR A 986 4.39 10.21 -24.50
CA TYR A 986 5.76 10.43 -24.97
C TYR A 986 6.82 9.94 -23.97
N GLU A 987 6.69 10.29 -22.68
CA GLU A 987 7.65 9.88 -21.66
C GLU A 987 7.66 8.35 -21.49
N LYS A 988 6.50 7.71 -21.54
CA LYS A 988 6.38 6.24 -21.49
C LYS A 988 7.01 5.55 -22.70
N VAL A 989 6.77 6.05 -23.92
CA VAL A 989 7.44 5.52 -25.12
C VAL A 989 8.96 5.64 -25.03
N ARG A 990 9.46 6.70 -24.38
CA ARG A 990 10.89 6.94 -24.17
C ARG A 990 11.50 6.01 -23.11
N GLU A 991 10.70 5.54 -22.16
CA GLU A 991 11.11 4.61 -21.10
C GLU A 991 11.20 3.15 -21.59
N LEU A 992 10.45 2.79 -22.64
CA LEU A 992 10.51 1.46 -23.24
C LEU A 992 11.88 1.15 -23.90
N PRO A 993 12.41 -0.09 -23.77
CA PRO A 993 13.69 -0.52 -24.38
C PRO A 993 13.74 -0.32 -25.90
N PRO A 994 14.85 0.14 -26.51
CA PRO A 994 14.88 0.47 -27.94
C PRO A 994 14.48 -0.73 -28.83
N ALA A 995 13.66 -0.47 -29.84
CA ALA A 995 13.17 -1.50 -30.77
C ALA A 995 14.34 -2.25 -31.42
N GLY A 996 14.29 -3.59 -31.40
CA GLY A 996 15.27 -4.45 -32.07
C GLY A 996 16.63 -4.63 -31.37
N THR A 997 16.76 -4.34 -30.07
CA THR A 997 18.05 -4.48 -29.34
C THR A 997 18.35 -5.88 -28.81
N ARG A 998 17.45 -6.86 -29.00
CA ARG A 998 17.65 -8.27 -28.60
C ARG A 998 17.73 -9.16 -29.83
N ASN A 999 18.78 -9.98 -29.91
CA ASN A 999 19.04 -10.91 -31.03
C ASN A 999 18.08 -12.11 -31.10
N ALA A 1000 17.09 -12.21 -30.21
CA ALA A 1000 16.02 -13.19 -30.25
C ALA A 1000 14.71 -12.54 -29.80
N PRO A 1001 13.58 -12.73 -30.52
CA PRO A 1001 12.29 -12.25 -30.07
C PRO A 1001 11.82 -13.13 -28.89
N ASP A 1002 11.94 -12.61 -27.66
CA ASP A 1002 11.21 -13.15 -26.51
C ASP A 1002 9.83 -12.45 -26.40
N ASP A 1003 8.87 -13.08 -25.75
CA ASP A 1003 7.50 -12.55 -25.60
C ASP A 1003 7.49 -11.15 -24.95
N ALA A 1004 8.45 -10.87 -24.05
CA ALA A 1004 8.59 -9.57 -23.42
C ALA A 1004 8.98 -8.46 -24.44
N SER A 1005 9.83 -8.76 -25.42
CA SER A 1005 10.18 -7.81 -26.48
C SER A 1005 8.99 -7.50 -27.38
N ALA A 1006 8.17 -8.50 -27.71
CA ALA A 1006 6.94 -8.30 -28.49
C ALA A 1006 5.92 -7.45 -27.74
N ASP A 1007 5.77 -7.65 -26.43
CA ASP A 1007 4.89 -6.84 -25.57
C ASP A 1007 5.37 -5.38 -25.48
N PHE A 1008 6.68 -5.14 -25.32
CA PHE A 1008 7.23 -3.78 -25.31
C PHE A 1008 7.04 -3.06 -26.66
N ASP A 1009 7.20 -3.78 -27.78
CA ASP A 1009 7.00 -3.22 -29.11
C ASP A 1009 5.52 -2.95 -29.40
N ALA A 1010 4.61 -3.83 -28.97
CA ALA A 1010 3.17 -3.61 -29.06
C ALA A 1010 2.71 -2.42 -28.19
N GLU A 1011 3.23 -2.29 -26.97
CA GLU A 1011 2.96 -1.17 -26.08
C GLU A 1011 3.50 0.15 -26.65
N ARG A 1012 4.71 0.12 -27.23
CA ARG A 1012 5.30 1.25 -27.95
C ARG A 1012 4.39 1.69 -29.09
N GLU A 1013 3.95 0.77 -29.94
CA GLU A 1013 3.14 1.10 -31.11
C GLU A 1013 1.75 1.60 -30.71
N ARG A 1014 1.12 1.01 -29.69
CA ARG A 1014 -0.17 1.50 -29.16
C ARG A 1014 -0.08 2.97 -28.72
N ARG A 1015 1.00 3.33 -28.02
CA ARG A 1015 1.22 4.69 -27.55
C ARG A 1015 1.58 5.65 -28.68
N LEU A 1016 2.45 5.23 -29.59
CA LEU A 1016 2.79 6.02 -30.78
C LEU A 1016 1.54 6.29 -31.61
N LYS A 1017 0.73 5.26 -31.89
CA LYS A 1017 -0.55 5.41 -32.60
C LYS A 1017 -1.46 6.44 -31.94
N LYS A 1018 -1.64 6.37 -30.62
CA LYS A 1018 -2.44 7.35 -29.87
C LYS A 1018 -1.90 8.78 -30.04
N MET A 1019 -0.58 8.96 -30.04
CA MET A 1019 0.04 10.26 -30.25
C MET A 1019 -0.14 10.76 -31.69
N ARG A 1020 -0.06 9.86 -32.69
CA ARG A 1020 -0.31 10.18 -34.10
C ARG A 1020 -1.77 10.59 -34.33
N ASP A 1021 -2.71 9.81 -33.77
CA ASP A 1021 -4.14 10.12 -33.81
C ASP A 1021 -4.42 11.50 -33.17
N ALA A 1022 -3.82 11.79 -32.01
CA ALA A 1022 -3.99 13.09 -31.35
C ALA A 1022 -3.38 14.25 -32.14
N ALA A 1023 -2.22 14.06 -32.77
CA ALA A 1023 -1.57 15.06 -33.60
C ALA A 1023 -2.35 15.31 -34.91
N ALA A 1024 -2.99 14.29 -35.47
CA ALA A 1024 -3.84 14.42 -36.66
C ALA A 1024 -5.10 15.28 -36.41
N LEU A 1025 -5.58 15.34 -35.17
CA LEU A 1025 -6.70 16.21 -34.76
C LEU A 1025 -6.29 17.69 -34.60
N VAL A 1026 -5.01 18.02 -34.77
CA VAL A 1026 -4.55 19.41 -34.72
C VAL A 1026 -4.72 20.05 -36.09
N GLU A 1027 -5.60 21.04 -36.18
CA GLU A 1027 -5.79 21.81 -37.40
C GLU A 1027 -4.49 22.48 -37.85
N ARG A 1028 -4.27 22.46 -39.17
CA ARG A 1028 -3.11 23.09 -39.80
C ARG A 1028 -3.28 24.61 -39.77
N PRO A 1029 -2.37 25.36 -39.13
CA PRO A 1029 -2.49 26.81 -39.07
C PRO A 1029 -2.15 27.45 -40.41
N GLN A 1030 -2.66 28.67 -40.64
CA GLN A 1030 -2.54 29.36 -41.92
C GLN A 1030 -1.09 29.71 -42.26
N GLY A 1031 -0.67 29.44 -43.51
CA GLY A 1031 0.65 29.77 -44.02
C GLY A 1031 1.75 28.80 -43.60
N ILE A 1032 1.41 27.66 -43.00
CA ILE A 1032 2.40 26.71 -42.46
C ILE A 1032 3.25 26.04 -43.55
N GLU A 1033 2.68 25.88 -44.74
CA GLU A 1033 3.31 25.39 -45.96
C GLU A 1033 4.43 26.31 -46.48
N THR A 1034 4.41 27.59 -46.11
CA THR A 1034 5.46 28.55 -46.50
C THR A 1034 6.77 28.36 -45.71
N LEU A 1035 6.73 27.63 -44.58
CA LEU A 1035 7.89 27.36 -43.74
C LEU A 1035 8.58 26.06 -44.19
N ILE A 1036 9.56 26.21 -45.08
CA ILE A 1036 10.35 25.11 -45.64
C ILE A 1036 11.39 24.62 -44.60
N PRO A 1037 11.42 23.32 -44.25
CA PRO A 1037 12.45 22.77 -43.35
C PRO A 1037 13.87 22.86 -43.92
N PHE A 1038 14.86 23.14 -43.07
CA PHE A 1038 16.29 23.17 -43.43
C PHE A 1038 17.17 22.78 -42.23
N ASP A 1039 18.43 22.37 -42.49
CA ASP A 1039 19.39 21.98 -41.44
C ASP A 1039 20.85 22.34 -41.82
N HIS A 1040 21.27 23.57 -41.50
CA HIS A 1040 22.62 24.09 -41.78
C HIS A 1040 23.74 23.45 -40.94
N TYR A 1041 23.42 22.46 -40.10
CA TYR A 1041 24.44 21.68 -39.41
C TYR A 1041 24.95 20.50 -40.24
N LEU A 1042 24.23 20.08 -41.28
CA LEU A 1042 24.65 19.02 -42.20
C LEU A 1042 25.52 19.58 -43.33
N ASP A 1043 25.29 20.84 -43.73
CA ASP A 1043 26.07 21.55 -44.75
C ASP A 1043 27.47 22.01 -44.25
N ALA A 1044 27.77 21.81 -42.96
CA ALA A 1044 28.99 22.26 -42.29
C ALA A 1044 29.83 21.10 -41.70
N GLN A 1045 29.55 19.85 -42.10
CA GLN A 1045 30.31 18.65 -41.72
C GLN A 1045 31.28 18.21 -42.82
#